data_AF-A0A7S1G1T5-F1
#
_entry.id   AF-A0A7S1G1T5-F1
#
_cell.length_a   1.000
_cell.length_b   1.000
_cell.length_c   1.000
_cell.angle_alpha   90.00
_cell.angle_beta   90.00
_cell.angle_gamma   90.00
#
_symmetry.space_group_name_H-M   'P 1'
#
loop_
_entity.id
_entity.type
_entity.pdbx_description
1 polymer ?
#
loop_
_entity_poly.entity_id
_entity_poly.type
_entity_poly.pdbx_seq_one_letter_code
_entity_poly.pdbx_strand_id
1 'polypeptide(L)'
;GEISATTSCGFNNDEGGPPRQCPQFCGTGTCCSRFDYRRGVPGCELAENSTQMVCGAFQAPWPEPADFRPGMPRGIYPTPLDEIENIFAKTVERRWIKDIVADGSLPEHHHVPEYNGEGGQPWSDFEMAVVRDILLFEMRQASSGLDELSIAKFIRLPFHDCLHYQGDETGSCDGCINWENVGFRHEGRVEERNYEDYERPSPSSTNNGLGDAVNFLEYIFTLDLGKSWGSKCWLKPGAVSGNNIHLVNTRYEPFLVSNTEECINHCLSTTDCKYFTVPHQRFLYANGPCRLFNYTGTMRQTTSPTGRLIAGDAHCEAESWSLQSRGKSRADLWAFASLVAVEEGIQRHNYACDGDRRSPHNGPIMCTQFEGEDQCPIKIPRPFVFKTGRKDCNSGSNKTEKKENNPDEHFNGTMAVRFMEDNFGFSAKETVTIMGAHTVGRFHQRQTGHKYVWTTDFQAFNNQFYRNIAGKPDWFFDDDVCTKVGDAWGNKGEAVWIAKMNQVYRTGAPIQWIQKKVVCPNCADESYNRGGRHRDRLAQDRDCCLNNVPEGAQCRPDGMGPVGSKALDRDDDFSDGCEYSHFIFGVDEAAMSSDMGLRYNFDVDIRGFPSGCPGLETFYPSGHRFSDVTCGIDGRPWFVDPSLPWNDTNIERVTKNAWTDKACPANCSRQNYQYPGDSRTLADWVDLYADDQARWINEFFPVMEKMINNGYEDSDLVITFNG
;
A
#
# COMPACT_ATOMS: atom_id res chain seq x y z
N GLY A 1 57.08 24.21 24.68
CA GLY A 1 57.09 23.31 23.51
C GLY A 1 55.81 22.52 23.56
N GLU A 2 55.14 22.40 22.43
CA GLU A 2 53.71 22.11 22.24
C GLU A 2 53.15 20.88 22.96
N ILE A 3 51.87 21.06 23.31
CA ILE A 3 50.91 20.09 23.84
C ILE A 3 50.50 19.16 22.69
N SER A 4 50.68 17.85 22.83
CA SER A 4 49.98 16.85 22.02
C SER A 4 48.84 16.27 22.85
N ALA A 5 47.63 16.79 22.59
CA ALA A 5 46.40 16.22 23.08
C ALA A 5 46.16 14.87 22.39
N THR A 6 46.16 13.79 23.17
CA THR A 6 45.68 12.48 22.72
C THR A 6 44.16 12.47 22.87
N THR A 7 43.47 12.81 21.79
CA THR A 7 42.03 12.67 21.64
C THR A 7 41.68 11.18 21.61
N SER A 8 40.73 10.76 22.45
CA SER A 8 40.18 9.41 22.46
C SER A 8 39.38 9.14 21.18
N CYS A 9 39.73 8.09 20.43
CA CYS A 9 38.84 7.52 19.42
C CYS A 9 37.83 6.62 20.14
N GLY A 10 36.61 7.10 20.31
CA GLY A 10 35.48 6.33 20.80
C GLY A 10 34.71 5.70 19.64
N PHE A 11 34.62 4.37 19.67
CA PHE A 11 33.37 3.67 19.42
C PHE A 11 33.31 2.56 20.48
N ASN A 12 32.56 2.84 21.54
CA ASN A 12 32.10 1.81 22.46
C ASN A 12 30.84 1.20 21.86
N ASN A 13 30.68 -0.12 22.05
CA ASN A 13 29.44 -0.90 21.93
C ASN A 13 29.25 -1.79 20.68
N ASP A 14 30.23 -2.66 20.39
CA ASP A 14 29.94 -3.97 19.78
C ASP A 14 29.97 -5.03 20.90
N GLU A 15 28.82 -5.34 21.50
CA GLU A 15 28.73 -6.30 22.62
C GLU A 15 28.83 -7.76 22.15
N GLY A 16 29.84 -8.49 22.64
CA GLY A 16 29.82 -9.96 22.71
C GLY A 16 31.13 -10.72 22.46
N GLY A 17 32.21 -10.09 21.99
CA GLY A 17 33.51 -10.74 21.77
C GLY A 17 34.58 -10.32 22.77
N PRO A 18 35.55 -11.19 23.15
CA PRO A 18 36.64 -10.77 24.03
C PRO A 18 37.44 -9.62 23.38
N PRO A 19 37.92 -8.64 24.18
CA PRO A 19 38.63 -7.47 23.71
C PRO A 19 39.86 -7.88 22.92
N ARG A 20 39.91 -7.53 21.63
CA ARG A 20 41.11 -7.76 20.81
C ARG A 20 41.85 -6.46 20.64
N GLN A 21 43.14 -6.50 20.96
CA GLN A 21 44.09 -5.44 20.58
C GLN A 21 44.10 -5.34 19.05
N CYS A 22 43.56 -4.24 18.49
CA CYS A 22 43.82 -3.90 17.08
C CYS A 22 45.18 -3.21 16.98
N PRO A 23 46.10 -3.69 16.12
CA PRO A 23 47.25 -2.91 15.71
C PRO A 23 46.83 -1.81 14.73
N GLN A 24 47.57 -0.70 14.80
CA GLN A 24 47.43 0.52 14.02
C GLN A 24 47.59 0.29 12.49
N PHE A 25 46.95 1.17 11.73
CA PHE A 25 47.09 1.39 10.29
C PHE A 25 48.54 1.32 9.77
N CYS A 26 48.71 0.80 8.55
CA CYS A 26 49.90 1.01 7.73
C CYS A 26 49.51 1.10 6.24
N GLY A 27 49.46 2.30 5.66
CA GLY A 27 49.34 2.53 4.20
C GLY A 27 47.95 2.94 3.65
N THR A 28 47.84 2.87 2.30
CA THR A 28 46.79 3.47 1.44
C THR A 28 45.48 2.67 1.30
N GLY A 29 45.02 1.94 2.32
CA GLY A 29 43.78 1.16 2.25
C GLY A 29 43.27 0.71 3.63
N THR A 30 41.95 0.76 3.84
CA THR A 30 41.26 0.47 5.12
C THR A 30 41.37 -1.02 5.51
N CYS A 31 41.60 -1.35 6.78
CA CYS A 31 41.56 -2.76 7.20
C CYS A 31 40.11 -3.22 7.39
N CYS A 32 39.72 -4.32 6.73
CA CYS A 32 38.37 -4.87 6.79
C CYS A 32 38.33 -6.26 7.40
N SER A 33 37.33 -6.51 8.24
CA SER A 33 37.00 -7.83 8.76
C SER A 33 36.07 -8.59 7.80
N ARG A 34 35.94 -9.91 8.01
CA ARG A 34 34.93 -10.73 7.29
C ARG A 34 33.51 -10.20 7.47
N PHE A 35 33.28 -9.49 8.56
CA PHE A 35 32.01 -8.87 8.86
C PHE A 35 31.75 -7.65 7.99
N ASP A 36 32.77 -6.82 7.77
CA ASP A 36 32.68 -5.66 6.86
C ASP A 36 32.45 -6.09 5.41
N TYR A 37 33.09 -7.20 4.98
CA TYR A 37 32.76 -7.85 3.71
C TYR A 37 31.30 -8.30 3.64
N ARG A 38 30.81 -9.02 4.67
CA ARG A 38 29.44 -9.54 4.68
C ARG A 38 28.38 -8.43 4.66
N ARG A 39 28.73 -7.23 5.14
CA ARG A 39 27.89 -6.03 5.13
C ARG A 39 27.99 -5.21 3.83
N GLY A 40 28.81 -5.65 2.87
CA GLY A 40 28.98 -4.97 1.60
C GLY A 40 29.67 -3.61 1.72
N VAL A 41 30.57 -3.45 2.70
CA VAL A 41 31.38 -2.22 2.82
C VAL A 41 32.32 -2.14 1.61
N PRO A 42 32.25 -1.06 0.80
CA PRO A 42 33.12 -0.91 -0.37
C PRO A 42 34.60 -0.94 0.02
N GLY A 43 35.38 -1.76 -0.68
CA GLY A 43 36.80 -1.94 -0.41
C GLY A 43 37.07 -2.91 0.74
N CYS A 44 36.23 -3.92 0.97
CA CYS A 44 36.42 -4.92 2.02
C CYS A 44 36.49 -6.38 1.54
N GLU A 45 36.67 -6.61 0.24
CA GLU A 45 36.33 -7.90 -0.38
C GLU A 45 37.40 -8.96 -0.21
N LEU A 46 38.62 -8.53 0.08
CA LEU A 46 39.69 -9.42 0.52
C LEU A 46 39.38 -10.09 1.87
N ALA A 47 38.37 -9.62 2.61
CA ALA A 47 37.99 -10.19 3.89
C ALA A 47 36.95 -11.34 3.81
N GLU A 48 36.43 -11.69 2.62
CA GLU A 48 35.39 -12.72 2.42
C GLU A 48 35.67 -14.06 3.12
N ASN A 49 36.90 -14.55 2.90
CA ASN A 49 37.37 -15.84 3.38
C ASN A 49 38.34 -15.71 4.55
N SER A 50 38.48 -14.52 5.12
CA SER A 50 39.41 -14.28 6.20
C SER A 50 38.78 -14.56 7.56
N THR A 51 39.56 -15.10 8.49
CA THR A 51 39.19 -15.19 9.91
C THR A 51 39.75 -14.03 10.73
N GLN A 52 40.52 -13.15 10.09
CA GLN A 52 41.17 -11.97 10.67
C GLN A 52 40.93 -10.73 9.80
N MET A 53 41.22 -9.53 10.31
CA MET A 53 41.14 -8.32 9.47
C MET A 53 42.20 -8.38 8.37
N VAL A 54 41.82 -8.02 7.15
CA VAL A 54 42.69 -7.97 5.97
C VAL A 54 42.82 -6.52 5.54
N CYS A 55 44.03 -6.06 5.25
CA CYS A 55 44.32 -4.71 4.78
C CYS A 55 45.03 -4.82 3.43
N GLY A 56 44.64 -4.04 2.42
CA GLY A 56 45.25 -4.07 1.10
C GLY A 56 44.69 -3.04 0.13
N ALA A 57 45.19 -3.01 -1.09
CA ALA A 57 44.54 -2.31 -2.20
C ALA A 57 43.38 -3.21 -2.68
N PHE A 58 42.20 -2.98 -2.13
CA PHE A 58 40.97 -3.66 -2.52
C PHE A 58 40.61 -3.28 -3.96
N GLN A 59 39.92 -4.17 -4.67
CA GLN A 59 39.60 -3.99 -6.08
C GLN A 59 38.63 -2.80 -6.25
N ALA A 60 39.14 -1.60 -6.46
CA ALA A 60 38.31 -0.51 -6.98
C ALA A 60 38.25 -0.58 -8.52
N PRO A 61 37.11 -0.23 -9.13
CA PRO A 61 35.88 0.25 -8.49
C PRO A 61 34.81 -0.85 -8.45
N TRP A 62 34.30 -1.10 -7.26
CA TRP A 62 32.92 -1.55 -7.12
C TRP A 62 32.03 -0.45 -7.72
N PRO A 63 31.03 -0.78 -8.55
CA PRO A 63 30.07 0.23 -8.95
C PRO A 63 29.30 0.62 -7.69
N GLU A 64 29.55 1.84 -7.19
CA GLU A 64 28.58 2.51 -6.33
C GLU A 64 27.23 2.48 -7.07
N PRO A 65 26.11 2.21 -6.37
CA PRO A 65 24.79 2.25 -7.00
C PRO A 65 24.64 3.53 -7.81
N ALA A 66 23.94 3.44 -8.94
CA ALA A 66 23.57 4.63 -9.67
C ALA A 66 22.86 5.60 -8.71
N ASP A 67 23.28 6.86 -8.72
CA ASP A 67 22.66 7.85 -7.84
C ASP A 67 21.22 8.07 -8.30
N PHE A 68 20.29 7.50 -7.54
CA PHE A 68 18.85 7.61 -7.80
C PHE A 68 18.30 8.97 -7.35
N ARG A 69 19.09 9.77 -6.63
CA ARG A 69 18.59 10.94 -5.92
C ARG A 69 18.44 12.10 -6.89
N PRO A 70 17.22 12.64 -7.06
CA PRO A 70 17.02 13.80 -7.92
C PRO A 70 17.44 15.09 -7.19
N GLY A 71 17.56 16.19 -7.94
CA GLY A 71 17.85 17.51 -7.37
C GLY A 71 16.70 18.11 -6.56
N MET A 72 16.88 19.34 -6.06
CA MET A 72 15.80 20.07 -5.39
C MET A 72 14.64 20.39 -6.34
N PRO A 73 13.37 20.41 -5.87
CA PRO A 73 12.24 20.79 -6.71
C PRO A 73 12.42 22.17 -7.35
N ARG A 74 12.00 22.31 -8.62
CA ARG A 74 12.17 23.51 -9.45
C ARG A 74 11.17 24.61 -9.09
N GLY A 75 9.99 24.27 -8.58
CA GLY A 75 8.98 25.26 -8.20
C GLY A 75 8.21 25.85 -9.36
N ILE A 76 8.02 25.09 -10.46
CA ILE A 76 7.51 25.65 -11.73
C ILE A 76 5.99 25.52 -11.91
N TYR A 77 5.32 24.64 -11.17
CA TYR A 77 3.87 24.50 -11.26
C TYR A 77 3.17 25.33 -10.19
N PRO A 78 2.06 26.02 -10.52
CA PRO A 78 1.34 26.81 -9.53
C PRO A 78 0.77 25.90 -8.45
N THR A 79 0.88 26.31 -7.19
CA THR A 79 0.17 25.65 -6.09
C THR A 79 -1.32 26.02 -6.18
N PRO A 80 -2.25 25.05 -6.27
CA PRO A 80 -3.68 25.34 -6.29
C PRO A 80 -4.08 26.14 -5.04
N LEU A 81 -4.86 27.21 -5.24
CA LEU A 81 -5.32 28.07 -4.16
C LEU A 81 -6.08 27.27 -3.10
N ASP A 82 -6.02 27.75 -1.87
CA ASP A 82 -6.85 27.24 -0.77
C ASP A 82 -8.28 27.73 -0.91
N GLU A 83 -8.99 27.21 -1.91
CA GLU A 83 -10.42 27.44 -2.07
C GLU A 83 -11.16 26.56 -1.05
N ILE A 84 -11.16 26.99 0.21
CA ILE A 84 -12.29 26.71 1.10
C ILE A 84 -13.28 27.83 0.86
N GLU A 85 -14.14 27.71 -0.17
CA GLU A 85 -15.48 28.31 -0.18
C GLU A 85 -16.20 28.14 -1.53
N ASN A 86 -17.47 27.71 -1.46
CA ASN A 86 -18.53 27.85 -2.47
C ASN A 86 -18.66 26.86 -3.65
N ILE A 87 -18.46 25.55 -3.46
CA ILE A 87 -19.14 24.53 -4.33
C ILE A 87 -20.58 24.22 -3.83
N PHE A 88 -21.11 24.97 -2.85
CA PHE A 88 -22.55 24.94 -2.53
C PHE A 88 -23.39 25.87 -3.41
N ALA A 89 -22.78 26.56 -4.38
CA ALA A 89 -23.48 27.44 -5.31
C ALA A 89 -23.76 26.75 -6.66
N LYS A 90 -24.74 25.85 -6.67
CA LYS A 90 -25.81 25.72 -7.69
C LYS A 90 -26.57 24.41 -7.46
N THR A 91 -27.88 24.49 -7.62
CA THR A 91 -28.86 23.39 -7.68
C THR A 91 -28.64 22.51 -8.92
N VAL A 92 -27.41 22.08 -9.19
CA VAL A 92 -27.13 21.03 -10.18
C VAL A 92 -27.30 19.70 -9.45
N GLU A 93 -28.13 18.85 -10.01
CA GLU A 93 -28.31 17.47 -9.55
C GLU A 93 -26.96 16.75 -9.66
N ARG A 94 -26.36 16.42 -8.51
CA ARG A 94 -25.06 15.76 -8.46
C ARG A 94 -25.25 14.27 -8.66
N ARG A 95 -24.45 13.67 -9.54
CA ARG A 95 -24.51 12.26 -9.90
C ARG A 95 -23.19 11.58 -9.59
N TRP A 96 -23.24 10.49 -8.84
CA TRP A 96 -22.06 9.72 -8.43
C TRP A 96 -21.86 8.52 -9.34
N ILE A 97 -20.61 8.08 -9.52
CA ILE A 97 -20.33 6.89 -10.33
C ILE A 97 -21.01 5.67 -9.72
N LYS A 98 -21.02 5.54 -8.39
CA LYS A 98 -21.75 4.48 -7.66
C LYS A 98 -23.28 4.47 -7.88
N ASP A 99 -23.89 5.58 -8.29
CA ASP A 99 -25.34 5.73 -8.41
C ASP A 99 -25.85 5.56 -9.85
N ILE A 100 -24.96 5.37 -10.84
CA ILE A 100 -25.35 5.10 -12.24
C ILE A 100 -26.10 3.75 -12.32
N VAL A 101 -27.21 3.70 -13.05
CA VAL A 101 -28.05 2.50 -13.14
C VAL A 101 -27.77 1.74 -14.43
N ALA A 102 -27.51 0.44 -14.33
CA ALA A 102 -27.33 -0.46 -15.48
C ALA A 102 -28.68 -0.90 -16.08
N ASP A 103 -29.56 0.05 -16.45
CA ASP A 103 -30.82 -0.24 -17.15
C ASP A 103 -30.68 0.06 -18.65
N GLY A 104 -30.43 -0.99 -19.44
CA GLY A 104 -30.26 -0.87 -20.89
C GLY A 104 -31.55 -0.64 -21.67
N SER A 105 -32.73 -0.59 -21.01
CA SER A 105 -34.02 -0.35 -21.69
C SER A 105 -34.32 1.14 -21.93
N LEU A 106 -33.59 2.04 -21.27
CA LEU A 106 -33.77 3.48 -21.35
C LEU A 106 -32.81 4.09 -22.38
N PRO A 107 -33.30 4.72 -23.46
CA PRO A 107 -32.45 5.30 -24.51
C PRO A 107 -31.48 6.36 -23.98
N GLU A 108 -31.86 7.15 -22.97
CA GLU A 108 -30.99 8.15 -22.36
C GLU A 108 -29.71 7.56 -21.77
N HIS A 109 -29.74 6.32 -21.26
CA HIS A 109 -28.58 5.66 -20.68
C HIS A 109 -27.54 5.21 -21.72
N HIS A 110 -27.90 5.21 -23.01
CA HIS A 110 -26.99 4.89 -24.13
C HIS A 110 -26.44 6.14 -24.82
N HIS A 111 -26.79 7.34 -24.37
CA HIS A 111 -26.26 8.57 -24.93
C HIS A 111 -24.74 8.65 -24.72
N VAL A 112 -24.03 9.03 -25.77
CA VAL A 112 -22.59 9.35 -25.74
C VAL A 112 -22.38 10.75 -26.34
N PRO A 113 -21.48 11.57 -25.76
CA PRO A 113 -21.10 12.85 -26.35
C PRO A 113 -20.51 12.70 -27.77
N GLU A 114 -20.64 13.75 -28.60
CA GLU A 114 -19.93 13.82 -29.88
C GLU A 114 -18.42 13.93 -29.66
N TYR A 115 -17.65 13.12 -30.40
CA TYR A 115 -16.20 13.13 -30.35
C TYR A 115 -15.61 12.82 -31.72
N ASN A 116 -14.73 13.72 -32.18
CA ASN A 116 -14.06 13.61 -33.48
C ASN A 116 -12.54 13.39 -33.33
N GLY A 117 -12.05 13.11 -32.11
CA GLY A 117 -10.65 12.83 -31.87
C GLY A 117 -10.26 11.38 -32.19
N GLU A 118 -8.96 11.10 -32.14
CA GLU A 118 -8.39 9.80 -32.54
C GLU A 118 -8.24 8.80 -31.38
N GLY A 119 -8.54 9.20 -30.15
CA GLY A 119 -8.46 8.32 -28.97
C GLY A 119 -9.73 7.55 -28.66
N GLY A 120 -9.84 7.09 -27.41
CA GLY A 120 -10.99 6.34 -26.93
C GLY A 120 -12.31 7.09 -27.08
N GLN A 121 -13.33 6.42 -27.61
CA GLN A 121 -14.66 7.00 -27.78
C GLN A 121 -15.34 7.27 -26.42
N PRO A 122 -16.18 8.32 -26.29
CA PRO A 122 -16.92 8.64 -25.08
C PRO A 122 -17.82 7.49 -24.62
N TRP A 123 -17.95 7.29 -23.31
CA TRP A 123 -18.76 6.20 -22.76
C TRP A 123 -20.19 6.67 -22.49
N SER A 124 -21.11 5.72 -22.49
CA SER A 124 -22.48 5.93 -22.02
C SER A 124 -22.61 5.53 -20.56
N ASP A 125 -23.64 6.03 -19.89
CA ASP A 125 -23.96 5.64 -18.51
C ASP A 125 -24.14 4.14 -18.35
N PHE A 126 -24.79 3.51 -19.34
CA PHE A 126 -24.98 2.07 -19.35
C PHE A 126 -23.64 1.32 -19.39
N GLU A 127 -22.73 1.72 -20.29
CA GLU A 127 -21.39 1.14 -20.38
C GLU A 127 -20.61 1.29 -19.06
N MET A 128 -20.64 2.49 -18.47
CA MET A 128 -19.99 2.78 -17.20
C MET A 128 -20.55 1.92 -16.07
N ALA A 129 -21.88 1.81 -15.94
CA ALA A 129 -22.52 1.03 -14.89
C ALA A 129 -22.21 -0.48 -15.01
N VAL A 130 -22.22 -1.02 -16.23
CA VAL A 130 -21.88 -2.42 -16.48
C VAL A 130 -20.43 -2.70 -16.06
N VAL A 131 -19.48 -1.89 -16.54
CA VAL A 131 -18.06 -2.08 -16.20
C VAL A 131 -17.82 -1.89 -14.70
N ARG A 132 -18.41 -0.86 -14.09
CA ARG A 132 -18.33 -0.59 -12.65
C ARG A 132 -18.75 -1.80 -11.83
N ASP A 133 -19.89 -2.42 -12.12
CA ASP A 133 -20.36 -3.52 -11.26
C ASP A 133 -19.46 -4.77 -11.36
N ILE A 134 -18.79 -5.01 -12.50
CA ILE A 134 -17.76 -6.07 -12.62
C ILE A 134 -16.55 -5.73 -11.75
N LEU A 135 -16.05 -4.49 -11.83
CA LEU A 135 -14.93 -4.02 -11.03
C LEU A 135 -15.23 -4.14 -9.53
N LEU A 136 -16.37 -3.60 -9.10
CA LEU A 136 -16.81 -3.63 -7.71
C LEU A 136 -16.98 -5.05 -7.18
N PHE A 137 -17.46 -5.97 -8.02
CA PHE A 137 -17.59 -7.35 -7.61
C PHE A 137 -16.25 -7.95 -7.17
N GLU A 138 -15.18 -7.78 -7.96
CA GLU A 138 -13.86 -8.30 -7.63
C GLU A 138 -13.19 -7.52 -6.50
N MET A 139 -13.23 -6.17 -6.53
CA MET A 139 -12.66 -5.32 -5.49
C MET A 139 -13.20 -5.68 -4.09
N ARG A 140 -14.49 -6.00 -3.99
CA ARG A 140 -15.16 -6.35 -2.71
C ARG A 140 -14.79 -7.74 -2.18
N GLN A 141 -14.19 -8.60 -3.01
CA GLN A 141 -13.67 -9.91 -2.56
C GLN A 141 -12.26 -9.79 -1.95
N ALA A 142 -11.62 -8.63 -2.05
CA ALA A 142 -10.23 -8.47 -1.63
C ALA A 142 -10.05 -8.78 -0.13
N SER A 143 -8.98 -9.49 0.20
CA SER A 143 -8.57 -9.85 1.57
C SER A 143 -7.06 -9.89 1.68
N SER A 144 -6.50 -10.10 2.87
CA SER A 144 -5.05 -10.23 3.05
C SER A 144 -4.43 -11.40 2.28
N GLY A 145 -5.23 -12.41 1.90
CA GLY A 145 -4.78 -13.55 1.08
C GLY A 145 -5.22 -13.49 -0.38
N LEU A 146 -5.92 -12.44 -0.80
CA LEU A 146 -6.45 -12.26 -2.16
C LEU A 146 -6.58 -10.76 -2.43
N ASP A 147 -5.53 -10.10 -2.89
CA ASP A 147 -5.49 -8.65 -3.09
C ASP A 147 -4.97 -8.22 -4.47
N GLU A 148 -4.87 -9.17 -5.40
CA GLU A 148 -4.46 -8.99 -6.79
C GLU A 148 -5.41 -8.05 -7.56
N LEU A 149 -6.69 -8.06 -7.21
CA LEU A 149 -7.75 -7.21 -7.76
C LEU A 149 -8.36 -6.28 -6.70
N SER A 150 -7.54 -5.82 -5.74
CA SER A 150 -8.01 -4.92 -4.68
C SER A 150 -8.15 -3.47 -5.14
N ILE A 151 -8.92 -2.68 -4.38
CA ILE A 151 -9.07 -1.23 -4.55
C ILE A 151 -7.71 -0.55 -4.75
N ALA A 152 -6.72 -0.89 -3.92
CA ALA A 152 -5.39 -0.32 -3.98
C ALA A 152 -4.68 -0.56 -5.33
N LYS A 153 -4.89 -1.72 -5.97
CA LYS A 153 -4.26 -2.03 -7.27
C LYS A 153 -4.82 -1.13 -8.38
N PHE A 154 -6.12 -0.88 -8.37
CA PHE A 154 -6.77 -0.02 -9.36
C PHE A 154 -6.49 1.47 -9.12
N ILE A 155 -6.32 1.91 -7.87
CA ILE A 155 -5.85 3.28 -7.56
C ILE A 155 -4.38 3.45 -7.94
N ARG A 156 -3.55 2.41 -7.74
CA ARG A 156 -2.12 2.44 -8.07
C ARG A 156 -1.86 2.45 -9.57
N LEU A 157 -2.70 1.80 -10.37
CA LEU A 157 -2.43 1.61 -11.80
C LEU A 157 -2.16 2.91 -12.58
N PRO A 158 -2.92 4.01 -12.39
CA PRO A 158 -2.57 5.29 -13.00
C PRO A 158 -1.21 5.86 -12.61
N PHE A 159 -0.69 5.60 -11.40
CA PHE A 159 0.67 6.02 -11.02
C PHE A 159 1.77 5.31 -11.83
N HIS A 160 1.41 4.27 -12.58
CA HIS A 160 2.32 3.53 -13.46
C HIS A 160 2.03 3.83 -14.93
N ASP A 161 0.75 3.79 -15.33
CA ASP A 161 0.30 4.08 -16.71
C ASP A 161 0.53 5.56 -17.10
N CYS A 162 0.39 6.47 -16.14
CA CYS A 162 0.50 7.92 -16.39
C CYS A 162 1.90 8.50 -16.19
N LEU A 163 2.92 7.66 -16.02
CA LEU A 163 4.32 8.10 -15.96
C LEU A 163 4.85 8.40 -17.36
N HIS A 164 5.72 9.41 -17.45
CA HIS A 164 6.51 9.63 -18.65
C HIS A 164 7.47 8.46 -18.92
N TYR A 165 7.61 8.07 -20.18
CA TYR A 165 8.67 7.15 -20.59
C TYR A 165 10.04 7.82 -20.56
N GLN A 166 11.09 7.04 -20.29
CA GLN A 166 12.47 7.50 -20.29
C GLN A 166 12.85 8.10 -21.65
N GLY A 167 13.26 9.38 -21.64
CA GLY A 167 13.68 10.12 -22.83
C GLY A 167 12.53 10.60 -23.73
N ASP A 168 11.28 10.49 -23.29
CA ASP A 168 10.09 10.99 -23.98
C ASP A 168 9.34 11.96 -23.06
N GLU A 169 8.88 13.09 -23.60
CA GLU A 169 8.04 14.05 -22.86
C GLU A 169 6.55 13.76 -23.05
N THR A 170 6.17 12.80 -23.91
CA THR A 170 4.82 12.69 -24.47
C THR A 170 4.09 11.36 -24.23
N GLY A 171 4.71 10.38 -23.57
CA GLY A 171 4.04 9.13 -23.25
C GLY A 171 3.50 9.10 -21.83
N SER A 172 2.18 9.17 -21.65
CA SER A 172 1.53 8.92 -20.36
C SER A 172 0.04 8.60 -20.58
N CYS A 173 -0.53 7.84 -19.65
CA CYS A 173 -1.91 7.38 -19.60
C CYS A 173 -2.35 6.77 -20.93
N ASP A 174 -1.62 5.75 -21.38
CA ASP A 174 -1.76 5.16 -22.70
C ASP A 174 -2.19 3.68 -22.67
N GLY A 175 -2.68 3.20 -21.52
CA GLY A 175 -3.26 1.87 -21.37
C GLY A 175 -2.21 0.76 -21.51
N CYS A 176 -0.95 1.09 -21.24
CA CYS A 176 0.19 0.20 -21.38
C CYS A 176 1.17 0.39 -20.23
N ILE A 177 1.84 -0.70 -19.88
CA ILE A 177 2.98 -0.66 -18.97
C ILE A 177 4.13 -1.49 -19.51
N ASN A 178 5.33 -1.21 -19.04
CA ASN A 178 6.48 -2.05 -19.23
C ASN A 178 6.36 -3.33 -18.39
N TRP A 179 6.61 -4.49 -19.01
CA TRP A 179 6.49 -5.78 -18.34
C TRP A 179 7.79 -6.34 -17.78
N GLU A 180 8.90 -5.61 -17.90
CA GLU A 180 10.16 -5.96 -17.23
C GLU A 180 9.90 -6.10 -15.72
N ASN A 181 10.27 -7.25 -15.18
CA ASN A 181 10.08 -7.63 -13.77
C ASN A 181 8.62 -7.71 -13.26
N VAL A 182 7.61 -7.62 -14.14
CA VAL A 182 6.22 -7.91 -13.73
C VAL A 182 6.10 -9.40 -13.39
N GLY A 183 5.68 -9.69 -12.16
CA GLY A 183 5.62 -11.06 -11.63
C GLY A 183 6.91 -11.51 -10.94
N PHE A 184 7.93 -10.64 -10.86
CA PHE A 184 9.15 -10.90 -10.12
C PHE A 184 8.85 -11.23 -8.65
N ARG A 185 9.59 -12.21 -8.11
CA ARG A 185 9.52 -12.59 -6.70
C ARG A 185 10.92 -12.80 -6.13
N HIS A 186 11.16 -12.26 -4.93
CA HIS A 186 12.35 -12.59 -4.16
C HIS A 186 12.27 -14.05 -3.68
N GLU A 187 13.19 -14.87 -4.19
CA GLU A 187 13.36 -16.28 -3.83
C GLU A 187 14.77 -16.55 -3.31
N GLY A 188 14.97 -17.67 -2.61
CA GLY A 188 16.28 -18.07 -2.08
C GLY A 188 16.71 -17.32 -0.81
N ARG A 189 17.96 -17.55 -0.40
CA ARG A 189 18.54 -16.97 0.82
C ARG A 189 19.11 -15.57 0.56
N VAL A 190 19.15 -14.72 1.59
CA VAL A 190 19.73 -13.35 1.48
C VAL A 190 21.20 -13.43 1.10
N GLU A 191 21.88 -14.44 1.62
CA GLU A 191 23.30 -14.74 1.36
C GLU A 191 23.57 -15.21 -0.06
N GLU A 192 22.54 -15.50 -0.86
CA GLU A 192 22.64 -15.84 -2.28
C GLU A 192 22.43 -14.60 -3.18
N ARG A 193 21.78 -13.55 -2.66
CA ARG A 193 21.52 -12.28 -3.35
C ARG A 193 22.63 -11.28 -3.08
N ASN A 194 23.84 -11.65 -3.50
CA ASN A 194 25.07 -10.98 -3.09
C ASN A 194 25.15 -9.51 -3.52
N TYR A 195 24.33 -9.11 -4.49
CA TYR A 195 24.64 -8.00 -5.37
C TYR A 195 23.40 -7.31 -5.97
N GLU A 196 22.17 -7.70 -5.61
CA GLU A 196 20.97 -7.14 -6.27
C GLU A 196 20.59 -5.72 -5.80
N ASP A 197 21.15 -5.23 -4.68
CA ASP A 197 20.80 -3.90 -4.14
C ASP A 197 21.35 -2.72 -4.96
N TYR A 198 22.40 -2.95 -5.76
CA TYR A 198 22.98 -1.90 -6.61
C TYR A 198 22.24 -1.71 -7.94
N GLU A 199 21.34 -2.64 -8.30
CA GLU A 199 20.58 -2.63 -9.57
C GLU A 199 19.37 -1.70 -9.46
N ARG A 200 19.61 -0.41 -9.22
CA ARG A 200 18.56 0.62 -9.09
C ARG A 200 18.11 1.16 -10.46
N PRO A 201 16.81 1.46 -10.67
CA PRO A 201 15.69 1.17 -9.77
C PRO A 201 15.53 -0.33 -9.57
N SER A 202 15.28 -0.75 -8.31
CA SER A 202 15.19 -2.16 -7.95
C SER A 202 14.26 -2.89 -8.91
N PRO A 203 14.52 -4.17 -9.29
CA PRO A 203 13.56 -4.97 -10.05
C PRO A 203 12.14 -4.91 -9.47
N SER A 204 12.05 -4.68 -8.16
CA SER A 204 10.84 -4.62 -7.37
C SER A 204 10.12 -3.26 -7.33
N SER A 205 10.77 -2.16 -7.77
CA SER A 205 10.21 -0.80 -7.80
C SER A 205 9.62 -0.40 -9.17
N THR A 206 9.52 -1.37 -10.09
CA THR A 206 8.87 -1.24 -11.41
C THR A 206 7.35 -1.45 -11.32
N ASN A 207 6.72 -1.91 -12.40
CA ASN A 207 5.29 -2.26 -12.48
C ASN A 207 4.93 -3.58 -11.77
N ASN A 208 5.82 -4.12 -10.91
CA ASN A 208 5.62 -5.41 -10.26
C ASN A 208 4.38 -5.41 -9.35
N GLY A 209 3.64 -6.52 -9.37
CA GLY A 209 2.40 -6.69 -8.60
C GLY A 209 1.16 -6.04 -9.20
N LEU A 210 1.22 -5.50 -10.43
CA LEU A 210 0.06 -4.96 -11.18
C LEU A 210 -0.42 -5.87 -12.33
N GLY A 211 0.32 -6.92 -12.66
CA GLY A 211 0.01 -7.78 -13.82
C GLY A 211 -1.40 -8.37 -13.80
N ASP A 212 -1.87 -8.86 -12.65
CA ASP A 212 -3.23 -9.41 -12.52
C ASP A 212 -4.31 -8.36 -12.77
N ALA A 213 -4.17 -7.15 -12.22
CA ALA A 213 -5.10 -6.04 -12.45
C ALA A 213 -5.12 -5.63 -13.94
N VAL A 214 -3.95 -5.54 -14.58
CA VAL A 214 -3.83 -5.21 -16.01
C VAL A 214 -4.48 -6.29 -16.89
N ASN A 215 -4.25 -7.57 -16.61
CA ASN A 215 -4.90 -8.65 -17.36
C ASN A 215 -6.41 -8.71 -17.12
N PHE A 216 -6.86 -8.37 -15.91
CA PHE A 216 -8.28 -8.29 -15.61
C PHE A 216 -8.96 -7.18 -16.40
N LEU A 217 -8.34 -6.01 -16.50
CA LEU A 217 -8.85 -4.92 -17.32
C LEU A 217 -8.80 -5.27 -18.81
N GLU A 218 -7.78 -5.98 -19.28
CA GLU A 218 -7.75 -6.52 -20.67
C GLU A 218 -8.90 -7.50 -20.93
N TYR A 219 -9.22 -8.34 -19.96
CA TYR A 219 -10.38 -9.22 -20.03
C TYR A 219 -11.67 -8.40 -20.15
N ILE A 220 -11.89 -7.38 -19.31
CA ILE A 220 -13.07 -6.49 -19.41
C ILE A 220 -13.11 -5.77 -20.76
N PHE A 221 -11.96 -5.32 -21.26
CA PHE A 221 -11.84 -4.59 -22.52
C PHE A 221 -12.36 -5.37 -23.72
N THR A 222 -12.14 -6.69 -23.71
CA THR A 222 -12.51 -7.61 -24.79
C THR A 222 -13.80 -8.41 -24.51
N LEU A 223 -14.33 -8.33 -23.28
CA LEU A 223 -15.53 -9.04 -22.86
C LEU A 223 -16.78 -8.57 -23.63
N ASP A 224 -17.66 -9.50 -24.03
CA ASP A 224 -18.98 -9.17 -24.57
C ASP A 224 -19.89 -8.64 -23.44
N LEU A 225 -19.96 -7.31 -23.34
CA LEU A 225 -20.75 -6.55 -22.37
C LEU A 225 -22.18 -6.32 -22.85
N GLY A 226 -22.45 -6.43 -24.15
CA GLY A 226 -23.78 -6.26 -24.72
C GLY A 226 -24.76 -7.34 -24.31
N LYS A 227 -24.24 -8.54 -24.03
CA LYS A 227 -25.01 -9.66 -23.53
C LYS A 227 -24.91 -9.84 -22.01
N SER A 228 -24.90 -8.78 -21.21
CA SER A 228 -24.70 -8.79 -19.74
C SER A 228 -26.01 -8.82 -18.90
N TRP A 229 -25.92 -8.58 -17.57
CA TRP A 229 -27.11 -8.45 -16.71
C TRP A 229 -27.92 -7.18 -17.01
N GLY A 230 -27.26 -6.12 -17.48
CA GLY A 230 -27.92 -4.87 -17.86
C GLY A 230 -28.86 -5.03 -19.06
N SER A 231 -28.56 -6.00 -19.95
CA SER A 231 -29.45 -6.42 -21.05
C SER A 231 -30.33 -7.61 -20.69
N LYS A 232 -30.37 -8.00 -19.41
CA LYS A 232 -31.11 -9.17 -18.87
C LYS A 232 -30.68 -10.52 -19.45
N CYS A 233 -29.51 -10.57 -20.09
CA CYS A 233 -28.96 -11.80 -20.64
C CYS A 233 -28.19 -12.62 -19.59
N TRP A 234 -27.82 -12.04 -18.44
CA TRP A 234 -27.22 -12.75 -17.30
C TRP A 234 -28.13 -12.78 -16.05
N LEU A 235 -27.99 -13.79 -15.20
CA LEU A 235 -28.59 -13.87 -13.86
C LEU A 235 -27.52 -14.05 -12.77
N LYS A 236 -27.65 -13.29 -11.67
CA LYS A 236 -26.83 -13.42 -10.45
C LYS A 236 -27.67 -13.14 -9.19
N PRO A 237 -27.52 -13.94 -8.11
CA PRO A 237 -26.92 -15.27 -8.10
C PRO A 237 -27.81 -16.25 -8.88
N GLY A 238 -27.24 -17.00 -9.83
CA GLY A 238 -27.99 -17.88 -10.73
C GLY A 238 -27.66 -19.36 -10.56
N ALA A 239 -28.58 -20.23 -10.97
CA ALA A 239 -28.35 -21.66 -11.17
C ALA A 239 -28.97 -22.11 -12.51
N VAL A 240 -28.28 -23.01 -13.23
CA VAL A 240 -28.85 -23.71 -14.39
C VAL A 240 -29.33 -25.10 -13.96
N SER A 241 -30.53 -25.48 -14.38
CA SER A 241 -31.11 -26.80 -14.16
C SER A 241 -31.58 -27.43 -15.47
N GLY A 242 -31.33 -28.73 -15.66
CA GLY A 242 -31.73 -29.49 -16.86
C GLY A 242 -31.64 -31.01 -16.64
N ASN A 243 -32.41 -31.79 -17.41
CA ASN A 243 -32.67 -33.23 -17.20
C ASN A 243 -31.95 -34.18 -18.19
N ASN A 244 -31.00 -33.71 -19.00
CA ASN A 244 -30.45 -34.53 -20.09
C ASN A 244 -29.18 -35.31 -19.72
N ILE A 245 -29.25 -36.64 -19.83
CA ILE A 245 -28.22 -37.63 -19.47
C ILE A 245 -26.88 -37.48 -20.22
N HIS A 246 -26.85 -36.83 -21.39
CA HIS A 246 -25.64 -36.67 -22.20
C HIS A 246 -24.75 -35.48 -21.81
N LEU A 247 -25.28 -34.49 -21.08
CA LEU A 247 -24.52 -33.34 -20.55
C LEU A 247 -24.44 -33.34 -19.01
N VAL A 248 -25.12 -34.31 -18.37
CA VAL A 248 -25.18 -34.51 -16.91
C VAL A 248 -23.80 -34.62 -16.27
N ASN A 249 -22.80 -35.19 -16.96
CA ASN A 249 -21.44 -35.22 -16.41
C ASN A 249 -20.84 -33.82 -16.23
N THR A 250 -21.01 -32.87 -17.16
CA THR A 250 -20.45 -31.52 -16.99
C THR A 250 -21.09 -30.72 -15.84
N ARG A 251 -22.29 -31.13 -15.40
CA ARG A 251 -22.98 -30.56 -14.23
C ARG A 251 -22.32 -30.97 -12.91
N TYR A 252 -21.81 -32.19 -12.81
CA TYR A 252 -21.16 -32.72 -11.61
C TYR A 252 -19.62 -32.65 -11.69
N GLU A 253 -19.08 -32.89 -12.87
CA GLU A 253 -17.66 -32.91 -13.24
C GLU A 253 -17.42 -31.95 -14.42
N PRO A 254 -17.25 -30.63 -14.17
CA PRO A 254 -16.89 -29.69 -15.23
C PRO A 254 -15.51 -30.03 -15.80
N PHE A 255 -15.33 -29.90 -17.10
CA PHE A 255 -14.00 -29.95 -17.69
C PHE A 255 -13.32 -28.57 -17.61
N LEU A 256 -12.01 -28.58 -17.55
CA LEU A 256 -11.19 -27.41 -17.27
C LEU A 256 -10.73 -26.78 -18.59
N VAL A 257 -11.07 -25.51 -18.83
CA VAL A 257 -10.67 -24.74 -20.02
C VAL A 257 -9.77 -23.57 -19.62
N SER A 258 -8.86 -23.20 -20.50
CA SER A 258 -7.93 -22.09 -20.29
C SER A 258 -8.57 -20.71 -20.53
N ASN A 259 -9.63 -20.63 -21.32
CA ASN A 259 -10.36 -19.39 -21.62
C ASN A 259 -11.82 -19.65 -22.03
N THR A 260 -12.61 -18.57 -22.16
CA THR A 260 -14.04 -18.63 -22.51
C THR A 260 -14.28 -19.19 -23.92
N GLU A 261 -13.40 -18.88 -24.87
CA GLU A 261 -13.52 -19.30 -26.28
C GLU A 261 -13.38 -20.81 -26.43
N GLU A 262 -12.47 -21.44 -25.68
CA GLU A 262 -12.35 -22.89 -25.59
C GLU A 262 -13.66 -23.53 -25.10
N CYS A 263 -14.32 -22.95 -24.09
CA CYS A 263 -15.63 -23.41 -23.62
C CYS A 263 -16.74 -23.25 -24.68
N ILE A 264 -16.72 -22.15 -25.45
CA ILE A 264 -17.64 -21.92 -26.56
C ILE A 264 -17.45 -22.99 -27.63
N ASN A 265 -16.20 -23.24 -28.04
CA ASN A 265 -15.85 -24.24 -29.05
C ASN A 265 -16.28 -25.64 -28.63
N HIS A 266 -16.09 -26.01 -27.36
CA HIS A 266 -16.62 -27.27 -26.81
C HIS A 266 -18.14 -27.37 -26.93
N CYS A 267 -18.88 -26.28 -26.71
CA CYS A 267 -20.33 -26.28 -26.90
C CYS A 267 -20.71 -26.44 -28.38
N LEU A 268 -20.06 -25.70 -29.28
CA LEU A 268 -20.31 -25.79 -30.73
C LEU A 268 -20.02 -27.18 -31.29
N SER A 269 -19.02 -27.89 -30.74
CA SER A 269 -18.70 -29.27 -31.12
C SER A 269 -19.61 -30.32 -30.48
N THR A 270 -20.52 -29.93 -29.58
CA THR A 270 -21.39 -30.85 -28.83
C THR A 270 -22.82 -30.77 -29.33
N THR A 271 -23.34 -31.89 -29.85
CA THR A 271 -24.73 -31.99 -30.31
C THR A 271 -25.70 -31.66 -29.16
N ASP A 272 -26.74 -30.89 -29.47
CA ASP A 272 -27.76 -30.39 -28.53
C ASP A 272 -27.25 -29.44 -27.43
N CYS A 273 -26.03 -28.93 -27.51
CA CYS A 273 -25.54 -27.92 -26.57
C CYS A 273 -26.18 -26.54 -26.82
N LYS A 274 -26.68 -25.92 -25.74
CA LYS A 274 -26.97 -24.49 -25.60
C LYS A 274 -25.98 -23.91 -24.58
N TYR A 275 -25.28 -22.87 -24.99
CA TYR A 275 -24.21 -22.25 -24.22
C TYR A 275 -24.78 -21.39 -23.09
N PHE A 276 -24.30 -21.64 -21.86
CA PHE A 276 -24.44 -20.73 -20.72
C PHE A 276 -23.01 -20.51 -20.20
N THR A 277 -22.49 -19.29 -20.30
CA THR A 277 -21.19 -18.99 -19.68
C THR A 277 -21.40 -18.81 -18.19
N VAL A 278 -20.49 -19.37 -17.39
CA VAL A 278 -20.37 -19.04 -15.97
C VAL A 278 -19.03 -18.33 -15.86
N PRO A 279 -18.97 -16.99 -15.88
CA PRO A 279 -17.72 -16.28 -15.63
C PRO A 279 -17.37 -16.53 -14.16
N HIS A 280 -16.67 -17.64 -13.89
CA HIS A 280 -16.02 -17.83 -12.61
C HIS A 280 -14.70 -17.08 -12.72
N GLN A 281 -14.75 -15.77 -12.49
CA GLN A 281 -13.65 -14.80 -12.65
C GLN A 281 -12.40 -15.06 -11.79
N ARG A 282 -12.31 -16.19 -11.07
CA ARG A 282 -11.24 -16.41 -10.09
C ARG A 282 -9.84 -16.60 -10.68
N PHE A 283 -9.68 -16.88 -11.97
CA PHE A 283 -8.36 -17.29 -12.47
C PHE A 283 -8.07 -16.78 -13.88
N LEU A 284 -7.36 -15.65 -13.98
CA LEU A 284 -6.70 -15.17 -15.20
C LEU A 284 -5.55 -16.10 -15.65
N TYR A 285 -5.15 -17.07 -14.79
CA TYR A 285 -4.02 -17.97 -15.00
C TYR A 285 -4.26 -19.44 -14.63
N ALA A 286 -5.50 -19.84 -14.34
CA ALA A 286 -5.82 -21.23 -14.07
C ALA A 286 -7.03 -21.66 -14.89
N ASN A 287 -7.07 -22.95 -15.23
CA ASN A 287 -8.18 -23.47 -15.99
C ASN A 287 -9.50 -23.29 -15.22
N GLY A 288 -10.50 -22.69 -15.87
CA GLY A 288 -11.83 -22.48 -15.34
C GLY A 288 -12.75 -23.67 -15.65
N PRO A 289 -13.75 -23.96 -14.80
CA PRO A 289 -14.71 -25.01 -15.07
C PRO A 289 -15.69 -24.61 -16.19
N CYS A 290 -15.64 -25.30 -17.33
CA CYS A 290 -16.64 -25.18 -18.39
C CYS A 290 -17.80 -26.17 -18.16
N ARG A 291 -19.03 -25.68 -18.29
CA ARG A 291 -20.26 -26.47 -18.11
C ARG A 291 -21.16 -26.27 -19.31
N LEU A 292 -21.59 -27.37 -19.91
CA LEU A 292 -22.42 -27.37 -21.10
C LEU A 292 -23.86 -27.78 -20.73
N PHE A 293 -24.85 -27.15 -21.33
CA PHE A 293 -26.27 -27.44 -21.09
C PHE A 293 -27.01 -27.62 -22.42
N ASN A 294 -28.26 -28.09 -22.41
CA ASN A 294 -29.07 -28.22 -23.63
C ASN A 294 -30.25 -27.24 -23.67
N TYR A 295 -31.06 -27.32 -24.73
CA TYR A 295 -32.27 -26.52 -24.93
C TYR A 295 -33.37 -26.67 -23.85
N THR A 296 -33.29 -27.69 -22.98
CA THR A 296 -34.20 -27.85 -21.83
C THR A 296 -33.65 -27.22 -20.54
N GLY A 297 -32.42 -26.70 -20.59
CA GLY A 297 -31.79 -26.00 -19.48
C GLY A 297 -32.54 -24.69 -19.18
N THR A 298 -32.98 -24.52 -17.94
CA THR A 298 -33.57 -23.25 -17.48
C THR A 298 -32.61 -22.58 -16.51
N MET A 299 -32.36 -21.28 -16.71
CA MET A 299 -31.72 -20.46 -15.69
C MET A 299 -32.77 -20.05 -14.66
N ARG A 300 -32.39 -20.09 -13.39
CA ARG A 300 -33.20 -19.56 -12.29
C ARG A 300 -32.35 -18.65 -11.45
N GLN A 301 -32.89 -17.48 -11.14
CA GLN A 301 -32.35 -16.65 -10.08
C GLN A 301 -32.54 -17.41 -8.76
N THR A 302 -31.47 -17.46 -7.98
CA THR A 302 -31.46 -18.15 -6.68
C THR A 302 -31.48 -17.11 -5.57
N THR A 303 -32.00 -17.50 -4.41
CA THR A 303 -31.97 -16.66 -3.19
C THR A 303 -30.67 -16.81 -2.41
N SER A 304 -29.74 -17.66 -2.88
CA SER A 304 -28.48 -17.92 -2.17
C SER A 304 -27.47 -16.79 -2.42
N PRO A 305 -26.83 -16.23 -1.38
CA PRO A 305 -25.76 -15.23 -1.55
C PRO A 305 -24.51 -15.78 -2.25
N THR A 306 -24.41 -17.10 -2.43
CA THR A 306 -23.23 -17.80 -3.01
C THR A 306 -23.44 -18.30 -4.43
N GLY A 307 -24.57 -17.98 -5.08
CA GLY A 307 -24.83 -18.45 -6.45
C GLY A 307 -23.88 -17.82 -7.48
N ARG A 308 -23.57 -18.58 -8.53
CA ARG A 308 -22.61 -18.16 -9.56
C ARG A 308 -23.26 -17.17 -10.52
N LEU A 309 -22.44 -16.36 -11.18
CA LEU A 309 -22.89 -15.58 -12.32
C LEU A 309 -23.15 -16.53 -13.48
N ILE A 310 -24.35 -16.48 -14.07
CA ILE A 310 -24.74 -17.35 -15.18
C ILE A 310 -25.24 -16.49 -16.32
N ALA A 311 -24.55 -16.57 -17.46
CA ALA A 311 -24.95 -16.00 -18.72
C ALA A 311 -25.91 -16.93 -19.47
N GLY A 312 -26.98 -16.37 -20.02
CA GLY A 312 -28.05 -17.04 -20.73
C GLY A 312 -27.91 -17.10 -22.24
N ASP A 313 -28.56 -18.13 -22.80
CA ASP A 313 -28.91 -18.43 -24.20
C ASP A 313 -28.12 -17.75 -25.35
N ALA A 314 -27.66 -18.56 -26.29
CA ALA A 314 -27.28 -18.16 -27.66
C ALA A 314 -28.30 -17.25 -28.39
N HIS A 315 -29.56 -17.14 -27.92
CA HIS A 315 -30.61 -16.23 -28.43
C HIS A 315 -30.88 -15.02 -27.53
N CYS A 316 -29.87 -14.51 -26.81
CA CYS A 316 -29.91 -13.13 -26.32
C CYS A 316 -30.06 -12.19 -27.54
N GLU A 317 -31.23 -11.55 -27.70
CA GLU A 317 -31.52 -10.59 -28.78
C GLU A 317 -30.76 -9.27 -28.62
N ALA A 318 -30.14 -9.04 -27.46
CA ALA A 318 -29.29 -7.88 -27.27
C ALA A 318 -28.05 -7.96 -28.17
N GLU A 319 -27.69 -6.81 -28.76
CA GLU A 319 -26.52 -6.70 -29.62
C GLU A 319 -25.25 -7.07 -28.85
N SER A 320 -24.39 -7.87 -29.46
CA SER A 320 -23.07 -8.22 -28.92
C SER A 320 -22.12 -7.04 -29.11
N TRP A 321 -21.40 -6.67 -28.05
CA TRP A 321 -20.38 -5.63 -28.11
C TRP A 321 -19.44 -5.70 -26.91
N SER A 322 -18.19 -5.29 -27.12
CA SER A 322 -17.16 -5.03 -26.10
C SER A 322 -16.71 -3.57 -26.12
N LEU A 323 -15.96 -3.14 -25.09
CA LEU A 323 -15.33 -1.81 -25.08
C LEU A 323 -14.45 -1.62 -26.31
N GLN A 324 -13.65 -2.64 -26.66
CA GLN A 324 -12.82 -2.63 -27.86
C GLN A 324 -13.66 -2.44 -29.14
N SER A 325 -14.74 -3.20 -29.32
CA SER A 325 -15.58 -3.12 -30.54
C SER A 325 -16.27 -1.78 -30.71
N ARG A 326 -16.50 -1.05 -29.61
CA ARG A 326 -17.10 0.29 -29.60
C ARG A 326 -16.05 1.42 -29.63
N GLY A 327 -14.79 1.08 -29.87
CA GLY A 327 -13.71 2.06 -30.01
C GLY A 327 -13.32 2.75 -28.70
N LYS A 328 -13.65 2.18 -27.53
CA LYS A 328 -13.10 2.67 -26.26
C LYS A 328 -11.60 2.30 -26.19
N SER A 329 -10.83 2.99 -25.37
CA SER A 329 -9.42 2.69 -25.13
C SER A 329 -9.21 1.97 -23.80
N ARG A 330 -8.10 1.23 -23.67
CA ARG A 330 -7.64 0.65 -22.40
C ARG A 330 -7.29 1.75 -21.41
N ALA A 331 -6.65 2.80 -21.90
CA ALA A 331 -6.30 3.98 -21.10
C ALA A 331 -7.53 4.58 -20.39
N ASP A 332 -8.65 4.75 -21.11
CA ASP A 332 -9.89 5.24 -20.52
C ASP A 332 -10.51 4.24 -19.53
N LEU A 333 -10.41 2.93 -19.80
CA LEU A 333 -10.85 1.89 -18.86
C LEU A 333 -10.02 1.90 -17.56
N TRP A 334 -8.71 2.07 -17.64
CA TRP A 334 -7.82 2.09 -16.47
C TRP A 334 -8.06 3.35 -15.63
N ALA A 335 -8.21 4.50 -16.28
CA ALA A 335 -8.63 5.74 -15.63
C ALA A 335 -9.99 5.56 -14.92
N PHE A 336 -11.00 5.02 -15.61
CA PHE A 336 -12.32 4.77 -15.03
C PHE A 336 -12.27 3.82 -13.81
N ALA A 337 -11.51 2.73 -13.91
CA ALA A 337 -11.37 1.76 -12.84
C ALA A 337 -10.80 2.38 -11.55
N SER A 338 -9.86 3.32 -11.70
CA SER A 338 -9.27 4.04 -10.56
C SER A 338 -10.29 4.94 -9.84
N LEU A 339 -11.17 5.63 -10.58
CA LEU A 339 -12.22 6.48 -10.00
C LEU A 339 -13.26 5.64 -9.23
N VAL A 340 -13.66 4.50 -9.82
CA VAL A 340 -14.55 3.52 -9.17
C VAL A 340 -13.92 3.01 -7.87
N ALA A 341 -12.62 2.71 -7.89
CA ALA A 341 -11.90 2.21 -6.73
C ALA A 341 -11.88 3.22 -5.57
N VAL A 342 -11.67 4.52 -5.85
CA VAL A 342 -11.71 5.58 -4.82
C VAL A 342 -13.10 5.70 -4.21
N GLU A 343 -14.16 5.78 -5.03
CA GLU A 343 -15.53 5.88 -4.49
C GLU A 343 -15.89 4.65 -3.63
N GLU A 344 -15.51 3.45 -4.05
CA GLU A 344 -15.75 2.22 -3.28
C GLU A 344 -14.94 2.19 -1.98
N GLY A 345 -13.68 2.62 -1.99
CA GLY A 345 -12.86 2.68 -0.77
C GLY A 345 -13.44 3.64 0.27
N ILE A 346 -13.99 4.77 -0.17
CA ILE A 346 -14.71 5.72 0.71
C ILE A 346 -16.02 5.09 1.20
N GLN A 347 -16.76 4.42 0.32
CA GLN A 347 -18.02 3.78 0.67
C GLN A 347 -17.82 2.68 1.73
N ARG A 348 -16.78 1.85 1.60
CA ARG A 348 -16.46 0.80 2.58
C ARG A 348 -16.04 1.38 3.92
N HIS A 349 -15.22 2.43 3.93
CA HIS A 349 -14.90 3.18 5.14
C HIS A 349 -16.17 3.71 5.83
N ASN A 350 -17.09 4.31 5.08
CA ASN A 350 -18.34 4.83 5.65
C ASN A 350 -19.24 3.73 6.24
N TYR A 351 -19.31 2.54 5.62
CA TYR A 351 -20.02 1.41 6.22
C TYR A 351 -19.41 0.97 7.55
N ALA A 352 -18.08 0.94 7.65
CA ALA A 352 -17.39 0.64 8.91
C ALA A 352 -17.68 1.72 9.97
N CYS A 353 -17.73 3.01 9.59
CA CYS A 353 -18.14 4.10 10.49
C CYS A 353 -19.58 3.93 11.03
N ASP A 354 -20.49 3.38 10.23
CA ASP A 354 -21.87 3.08 10.62
C ASP A 354 -22.00 1.77 11.43
N GLY A 355 -20.89 1.08 11.70
CA GLY A 355 -20.82 -0.18 12.46
C GLY A 355 -20.95 -1.45 11.60
N ASP A 356 -21.13 -1.34 10.28
CA ASP A 356 -21.16 -2.47 9.35
C ASP A 356 -19.75 -2.79 8.83
N ARG A 357 -18.91 -3.31 9.73
CA ARG A 357 -17.49 -3.63 9.49
C ARG A 357 -17.23 -4.72 8.45
N ARG A 358 -18.28 -5.37 7.92
CA ARG A 358 -18.18 -6.48 6.93
C ARG A 358 -18.94 -6.19 5.63
N SER A 359 -19.52 -5.00 5.49
CA SER A 359 -20.35 -4.61 4.35
C SER A 359 -19.58 -4.58 3.01
N PRO A 360 -20.26 -4.75 1.86
CA PRO A 360 -21.64 -5.22 1.68
C PRO A 360 -21.79 -6.74 1.50
N HIS A 361 -20.72 -7.53 1.62
CA HIS A 361 -20.74 -8.96 1.24
C HIS A 361 -20.06 -9.92 2.24
N ASN A 362 -20.11 -9.59 3.53
CA ASN A 362 -19.41 -10.37 4.56
C ASN A 362 -17.88 -10.44 4.29
N GLY A 363 -17.32 -9.32 3.84
CA GLY A 363 -15.89 -9.16 3.55
C GLY A 363 -15.02 -9.22 4.80
N PRO A 364 -13.69 -8.99 4.67
CA PRO A 364 -12.81 -8.85 5.83
C PRO A 364 -13.31 -7.78 6.79
N ILE A 365 -13.06 -7.97 8.08
CA ILE A 365 -13.42 -6.98 9.10
C ILE A 365 -12.55 -5.74 8.93
N MET A 366 -13.20 -4.58 8.90
CA MET A 366 -12.58 -3.27 8.88
C MET A 366 -12.60 -2.66 10.29
N CYS A 367 -11.42 -2.44 10.87
CA CYS A 367 -11.24 -1.82 12.19
C CYS A 367 -10.79 -0.36 12.03
N THR A 368 -11.72 0.49 11.62
CA THR A 368 -11.45 1.91 11.40
C THR A 368 -11.19 2.63 12.73
N GLN A 369 -10.10 3.40 12.82
CA GLN A 369 -9.62 4.05 14.04
C GLN A 369 -10.57 5.13 14.59
N PHE A 370 -11.47 5.66 13.75
CA PHE A 370 -12.43 6.69 14.12
C PHE A 370 -13.84 6.16 14.32
N GLU A 371 -14.06 4.85 14.31
CA GLU A 371 -15.41 4.29 14.46
C GLU A 371 -16.09 4.82 15.74
N GLY A 372 -17.27 5.42 15.55
CA GLY A 372 -18.05 6.08 16.61
C GLY A 372 -17.72 7.56 16.85
N GLU A 373 -16.79 8.15 16.10
CA GLU A 373 -16.46 9.58 16.16
C GLU A 373 -17.16 10.36 15.03
N ASP A 374 -17.56 11.61 15.30
CA ASP A 374 -18.27 12.47 14.33
C ASP A 374 -17.51 12.69 13.01
N GLN A 375 -16.18 12.62 13.08
CA GLN A 375 -15.27 12.80 11.95
C GLN A 375 -15.03 11.51 11.14
N CYS A 376 -15.55 10.37 11.58
CA CYS A 376 -15.41 9.11 10.84
C CYS A 376 -16.05 9.18 9.45
N PRO A 377 -17.36 9.47 9.28
CA PRO A 377 -17.99 9.42 7.97
C PRO A 377 -17.45 10.49 7.03
N ILE A 378 -17.01 10.05 5.85
CA ILE A 378 -16.56 10.92 4.76
C ILE A 378 -17.77 11.36 3.94
N LYS A 379 -17.97 12.68 3.87
CA LYS A 379 -18.87 13.30 2.90
C LYS A 379 -18.08 13.68 1.68
N ILE A 380 -18.37 13.03 0.55
CA ILE A 380 -17.68 13.35 -0.69
C ILE A 380 -18.14 14.76 -1.15
N PRO A 381 -17.21 15.71 -1.35
CA PRO A 381 -17.58 17.12 -1.55
C PRO A 381 -18.12 17.39 -2.94
N ARG A 382 -17.63 16.64 -3.94
CA ARG A 382 -18.10 16.63 -5.33
C ARG A 382 -17.84 15.25 -5.94
N PRO A 383 -18.64 14.83 -6.94
CA PRO A 383 -18.34 13.67 -7.74
C PRO A 383 -17.14 13.90 -8.68
N PHE A 384 -16.61 12.80 -9.20
CA PHE A 384 -15.55 12.83 -10.19
C PHE A 384 -16.05 13.30 -11.56
N VAL A 385 -15.18 14.00 -12.28
CA VAL A 385 -15.33 14.25 -13.72
C VAL A 385 -14.54 13.17 -14.45
N PHE A 386 -15.23 12.27 -15.14
CA PHE A 386 -14.59 11.28 -15.98
C PHE A 386 -14.53 11.78 -17.42
N LYS A 387 -13.30 12.04 -17.87
CA LYS A 387 -13.00 12.37 -19.27
C LYS A 387 -12.50 11.13 -20.01
N THR A 388 -12.82 11.02 -21.29
CA THR A 388 -12.36 9.99 -22.23
C THR A 388 -11.63 10.63 -23.39
N GLY A 389 -11.01 9.83 -24.25
CA GLY A 389 -10.24 10.33 -25.40
C GLY A 389 -8.76 9.95 -25.32
N ARG A 390 -8.35 9.21 -24.29
CA ARG A 390 -6.98 8.70 -24.18
C ARG A 390 -6.69 7.70 -25.29
N LYS A 391 -5.48 7.75 -25.83
CA LYS A 391 -5.00 6.88 -26.91
C LYS A 391 -4.26 5.69 -26.32
N ASP A 392 -4.55 4.49 -26.81
CA ASP A 392 -3.76 3.31 -26.47
C ASP A 392 -2.35 3.41 -27.09
N CYS A 393 -1.31 3.01 -26.36
CA CYS A 393 0.08 2.98 -26.85
C CYS A 393 0.23 2.11 -28.10
N ASN A 394 -0.53 1.02 -28.17
CA ASN A 394 -0.64 0.11 -29.29
C ASN A 394 -2.01 -0.58 -29.29
N SER A 395 -2.70 -0.57 -30.43
CA SER A 395 -4.02 -1.19 -30.62
C SER A 395 -4.12 -2.66 -30.16
N GLY A 396 -3.04 -3.44 -30.24
CA GLY A 396 -3.05 -4.89 -29.98
C GLY A 396 -2.50 -5.36 -28.63
N SER A 397 -2.00 -4.47 -27.78
CA SER A 397 -1.25 -4.87 -26.58
C SER A 397 -1.37 -3.86 -25.45
N ASN A 398 -1.54 -4.35 -24.22
CA ASN A 398 -1.41 -3.60 -22.96
C ASN A 398 0.03 -3.61 -22.41
N LYS A 399 0.99 -4.00 -23.26
CA LYS A 399 2.42 -4.12 -22.94
C LYS A 399 3.24 -3.24 -23.86
N THR A 400 4.22 -2.56 -23.30
CA THR A 400 5.21 -1.76 -24.02
C THR A 400 6.64 -2.20 -23.70
N GLU A 401 7.58 -1.93 -24.61
CA GLU A 401 9.03 -2.06 -24.38
C GLU A 401 9.63 -0.76 -23.85
N LYS A 402 8.92 0.37 -23.98
CA LYS A 402 9.35 1.65 -23.41
C LYS A 402 9.37 1.53 -21.89
N LYS A 403 10.41 2.06 -21.25
CA LYS A 403 10.54 2.06 -19.78
C LYS A 403 9.98 3.35 -19.22
N GLU A 404 9.15 3.27 -18.19
CA GLU A 404 8.66 4.43 -17.44
C GLU A 404 9.76 5.02 -16.56
N ASN A 405 9.64 6.31 -16.26
CA ASN A 405 10.42 6.99 -15.22
C ASN A 405 9.92 6.54 -13.84
N ASN A 406 10.32 5.36 -13.39
CA ASN A 406 9.89 4.82 -12.10
C ASN A 406 10.44 5.65 -10.91
N PRO A 407 9.66 5.83 -9.82
CA PRO A 407 10.15 6.41 -8.58
C PRO A 407 11.07 5.44 -7.83
N ASP A 408 11.83 5.96 -6.86
CA ASP A 408 12.52 5.14 -5.86
C ASP A 408 11.81 5.25 -4.51
N GLU A 409 11.55 4.11 -3.88
CA GLU A 409 10.87 4.01 -2.58
C GLU A 409 11.66 4.68 -1.44
N HIS A 410 12.95 4.92 -1.64
CA HIS A 410 13.83 5.51 -0.63
C HIS A 410 13.92 7.03 -0.70
N PHE A 411 13.22 7.71 -1.60
CA PHE A 411 13.21 9.18 -1.66
C PHE A 411 12.92 9.82 -0.29
N ASN A 412 13.50 10.98 0.01
CA ASN A 412 12.99 11.85 1.08
C ASN A 412 11.89 12.79 0.53
N GLY A 413 11.40 13.71 1.36
CA GLY A 413 10.28 14.58 0.98
C GLY A 413 10.54 15.46 -0.23
N THR A 414 11.67 16.15 -0.31
CA THR A 414 11.99 17.03 -1.44
C THR A 414 12.25 16.24 -2.71
N MET A 415 12.85 15.05 -2.59
CA MET A 415 13.06 14.15 -3.72
C MET A 415 11.73 13.60 -4.27
N ALA A 416 10.78 13.26 -3.39
CA ALA A 416 9.44 12.83 -3.81
C ALA A 416 8.70 13.96 -4.56
N VAL A 417 8.74 15.20 -4.03
CA VAL A 417 8.16 16.37 -4.72
C VAL A 417 8.83 16.61 -6.07
N ARG A 418 10.16 16.50 -6.14
CA ARG A 418 10.90 16.66 -7.38
C ARG A 418 10.46 15.65 -8.45
N PHE A 419 10.31 14.39 -8.05
CA PHE A 419 9.86 13.34 -8.94
C PHE A 419 8.43 13.58 -9.45
N MET A 420 7.52 13.96 -8.56
CA MET A 420 6.11 14.24 -8.91
C MET A 420 5.97 15.49 -9.80
N GLU A 421 6.81 16.49 -9.58
CA GLU A 421 6.91 17.67 -10.43
C GLU A 421 7.35 17.29 -11.85
N ASP A 422 8.34 16.41 -11.98
CA ASP A 422 8.91 16.03 -13.28
C ASP A 422 7.98 15.10 -14.08
N ASN A 423 7.15 14.30 -13.42
CA ASN A 423 6.37 13.25 -14.09
C ASN A 423 4.86 13.50 -14.13
N PHE A 424 4.30 14.35 -13.27
CA PHE A 424 2.86 14.61 -13.22
C PHE A 424 2.50 16.10 -13.17
N GLY A 425 3.51 16.98 -13.19
CA GLY A 425 3.32 18.42 -13.06
C GLY A 425 2.71 18.84 -11.72
N PHE A 426 3.01 18.11 -10.64
CA PHE A 426 2.49 18.39 -9.31
C PHE A 426 3.35 19.40 -8.55
N SER A 427 2.67 20.32 -7.88
CA SER A 427 3.22 21.11 -6.77
C SER A 427 3.45 20.24 -5.52
N ALA A 428 4.05 20.82 -4.47
CA ALA A 428 4.19 20.15 -3.18
C ALA A 428 2.84 19.77 -2.54
N LYS A 429 1.85 20.69 -2.56
CA LYS A 429 0.49 20.42 -2.07
C LYS A 429 -0.12 19.21 -2.76
N GLU A 430 -0.07 19.17 -4.09
CA GLU A 430 -0.62 18.07 -4.88
C GLU A 430 0.13 16.77 -4.63
N THR A 431 1.46 16.82 -4.50
CA THR A 431 2.29 15.67 -4.10
C THR A 431 1.85 15.10 -2.76
N VAL A 432 1.76 15.93 -1.71
CA VAL A 432 1.32 15.47 -0.39
C VAL A 432 -0.10 14.89 -0.46
N THR A 433 -0.98 15.51 -1.26
CA THR A 433 -2.38 15.08 -1.43
C THR A 433 -2.50 13.70 -2.07
N ILE A 434 -1.78 13.46 -3.17
CA ILE A 434 -1.91 12.22 -3.95
C ILE A 434 -1.24 11.03 -3.24
N MET A 435 -0.18 11.28 -2.45
CA MET A 435 0.48 10.27 -1.62
C MET A 435 -0.46 9.66 -0.58
N GLY A 436 -1.56 10.34 -0.22
CA GLY A 436 -2.62 9.79 0.63
C GLY A 436 -3.30 8.54 0.07
N ALA A 437 -3.13 8.23 -1.23
CA ALA A 437 -3.56 6.98 -1.82
C ALA A 437 -2.98 5.75 -1.10
N HIS A 438 -1.82 5.88 -0.45
CA HIS A 438 -1.23 4.83 0.40
C HIS A 438 -2.06 4.49 1.65
N THR A 439 -3.16 5.20 1.93
CA THR A 439 -4.09 4.80 3.00
C THR A 439 -4.73 3.43 2.76
N VAL A 440 -4.81 2.98 1.50
CA VAL A 440 -5.27 1.63 1.12
C VAL A 440 -4.13 0.76 0.61
N GLY A 441 -4.29 -0.55 0.75
CA GLY A 441 -3.34 -1.55 0.27
C GLY A 441 -2.27 -1.92 1.29
N ARG A 442 -1.36 -2.77 0.85
CA ARG A 442 -0.35 -3.38 1.72
C ARG A 442 0.97 -3.60 1.01
N PHE A 443 2.01 -3.83 1.79
CA PHE A 443 3.31 -4.22 1.28
C PHE A 443 3.39 -5.73 1.07
N HIS A 444 4.17 -6.14 0.07
CA HIS A 444 4.35 -7.53 -0.31
C HIS A 444 5.82 -7.93 -0.27
N GLN A 445 6.23 -8.69 0.75
CA GLN A 445 7.65 -9.01 0.94
C GLN A 445 8.23 -9.78 -0.25
N ARG A 446 7.46 -10.70 -0.83
CA ARG A 446 7.93 -11.47 -1.99
C ARG A 446 8.03 -10.62 -3.25
N GLN A 447 7.22 -9.57 -3.41
CA GLN A 447 7.18 -8.77 -4.65
C GLN A 447 8.09 -7.54 -4.58
N THR A 448 8.15 -6.88 -3.41
CA THR A 448 8.77 -5.55 -3.17
C THR A 448 9.83 -5.57 -2.07
N GLY A 449 9.98 -6.68 -1.36
CA GLY A 449 10.84 -6.76 -0.18
C GLY A 449 10.27 -6.10 1.10
N HIS A 450 9.29 -5.20 0.98
CA HIS A 450 8.63 -4.55 2.11
C HIS A 450 7.57 -5.44 2.80
N LYS A 451 7.24 -5.14 4.06
CA LYS A 451 6.28 -5.92 4.87
C LYS A 451 5.17 -5.05 5.44
N TYR A 452 4.09 -5.71 5.87
CA TYR A 452 2.99 -5.12 6.65
C TYR A 452 2.08 -4.18 5.84
N VAL A 453 1.52 -3.14 6.44
CA VAL A 453 0.49 -2.26 5.86
C VAL A 453 0.81 -0.79 6.13
N TRP A 454 0.27 0.15 5.36
CA TRP A 454 0.33 1.58 5.73
C TRP A 454 -0.64 1.92 6.85
N THR A 455 -1.82 1.31 6.80
CA THR A 455 -2.90 1.47 7.77
C THR A 455 -3.42 0.10 8.15
N THR A 456 -3.78 -0.10 9.42
CA THR A 456 -4.34 -1.38 9.90
C THR A 456 -5.68 -1.74 9.22
N ASP A 457 -6.36 -0.75 8.64
CA ASP A 457 -7.56 -0.92 7.81
C ASP A 457 -7.26 -0.65 6.33
N PHE A 458 -6.47 -1.55 5.72
CA PHE A 458 -5.93 -1.39 4.37
C PHE A 458 -6.98 -1.34 3.23
N GLN A 459 -8.28 -1.38 3.54
CA GLN A 459 -9.36 -1.26 2.56
C GLN A 459 -10.16 0.05 2.73
N ALA A 460 -9.87 0.85 3.76
CA ALA A 460 -10.53 2.11 4.05
C ALA A 460 -9.82 3.27 3.34
N PHE A 461 -10.54 3.98 2.48
CA PHE A 461 -10.00 5.20 1.87
C PHE A 461 -10.27 6.41 2.77
N ASN A 462 -9.36 6.67 3.72
CA ASN A 462 -9.49 7.70 4.76
C ASN A 462 -8.14 8.39 5.05
N ASN A 463 -8.09 9.35 5.98
CA ASN A 463 -6.86 10.09 6.26
C ASN A 463 -5.88 9.40 7.23
N GLN A 464 -6.06 8.10 7.54
CA GLN A 464 -5.24 7.37 8.51
C GLN A 464 -3.75 7.37 8.13
N PHE A 465 -3.42 7.34 6.84
CA PHE A 465 -2.04 7.50 6.35
C PHE A 465 -1.34 8.74 6.95
N TYR A 466 -1.97 9.92 6.86
CA TYR A 466 -1.38 11.16 7.39
C TYR A 466 -1.34 11.16 8.91
N ARG A 467 -2.36 10.59 9.56
CA ARG A 467 -2.39 10.47 11.02
C ARG A 467 -1.28 9.58 11.55
N ASN A 468 -1.02 8.45 10.88
CA ASN A 468 0.09 7.56 11.21
C ASN A 468 1.43 8.29 11.08
N ILE A 469 1.69 8.94 9.93
CA ILE A 469 2.93 9.70 9.72
C ILE A 469 3.05 10.84 10.72
N ALA A 470 1.97 11.56 11.02
CA ALA A 470 1.97 12.64 11.99
C ALA A 470 2.10 12.19 13.45
N GLY A 471 2.00 10.88 13.70
CA GLY A 471 2.03 10.31 15.05
C GLY A 471 0.84 10.76 15.88
N LYS A 472 -0.34 10.92 15.27
CA LYS A 472 -1.56 11.26 16.02
C LYS A 472 -1.92 10.10 16.96
N PRO A 473 -2.40 10.38 18.18
CA PRO A 473 -2.88 9.33 19.07
C PRO A 473 -4.03 8.57 18.40
N ASP A 474 -3.93 7.24 18.35
CA ASP A 474 -4.95 6.36 17.77
C ASP A 474 -5.07 5.03 18.53
N TRP A 475 -6.16 4.31 18.27
CA TRP A 475 -6.38 2.98 18.84
C TRP A 475 -5.41 1.95 18.24
N PHE A 476 -5.08 0.95 19.05
CA PHE A 476 -4.37 -0.24 18.63
C PHE A 476 -5.37 -1.40 18.50
N PHE A 477 -5.36 -2.07 17.36
CA PHE A 477 -6.22 -3.22 17.07
C PHE A 477 -5.35 -4.41 16.67
N ASP A 478 -5.38 -5.48 17.46
CA ASP A 478 -4.61 -6.71 17.20
C ASP A 478 -5.45 -7.98 17.17
N ASP A 479 -6.78 -7.84 17.07
CA ASP A 479 -7.75 -8.93 17.00
C ASP A 479 -8.79 -8.72 15.88
N ASP A 480 -9.58 -9.76 15.60
CA ASP A 480 -10.62 -9.75 14.57
C ASP A 480 -11.97 -9.22 15.09
N VAL A 481 -12.04 -8.61 16.27
CA VAL A 481 -13.27 -8.00 16.81
C VAL A 481 -13.14 -6.49 17.03
N CYS A 482 -12.01 -5.92 16.63
CA CYS A 482 -11.64 -4.52 16.76
C CYS A 482 -11.71 -4.03 18.22
N THR A 483 -11.12 -4.78 19.15
CA THR A 483 -10.98 -4.31 20.53
C THR A 483 -10.13 -3.05 20.55
N LYS A 484 -10.70 -1.94 21.04
CA LYS A 484 -9.98 -0.67 21.20
C LYS A 484 -8.98 -0.80 22.33
N VAL A 485 -7.71 -1.03 22.00
CA VAL A 485 -6.61 -1.07 22.96
C VAL A 485 -5.96 0.30 23.02
N GLY A 486 -5.87 0.84 24.23
CA GLY A 486 -5.23 2.10 24.53
C GLY A 486 -4.23 1.93 25.67
N ASP A 487 -3.91 3.02 26.33
CA ASP A 487 -3.16 2.99 27.58
C ASP A 487 -4.01 2.41 28.73
N ALA A 488 -3.44 2.28 29.93
CA ALA A 488 -4.09 1.67 31.09
C ALA A 488 -5.41 2.35 31.46
N TRP A 489 -5.59 3.63 31.17
CA TRP A 489 -6.83 4.36 31.47
C TRP A 489 -7.73 4.55 30.25
N GLY A 490 -7.45 3.87 29.14
CA GLY A 490 -8.25 3.91 27.93
C GLY A 490 -8.05 5.17 27.09
N ASN A 491 -6.89 5.83 27.19
CA ASN A 491 -6.49 6.85 26.22
C ASN A 491 -5.93 6.21 24.96
N LYS A 492 -6.09 6.88 23.81
CA LYS A 492 -5.46 6.47 22.54
C LYS A 492 -3.93 6.42 22.69
N GLY A 493 -3.30 5.44 22.06
CA GLY A 493 -1.87 5.18 22.19
C GLY A 493 -1.00 6.18 21.42
N GLU A 494 0.21 6.40 21.90
CA GLU A 494 1.19 7.29 21.27
C GLU A 494 2.06 6.53 20.27
N ALA A 495 2.40 7.15 19.15
CA ALA A 495 3.20 6.55 18.10
C ALA A 495 4.71 6.71 18.34
N VAL A 496 5.46 5.64 18.14
CA VAL A 496 6.93 5.62 18.12
C VAL A 496 7.38 5.11 16.77
N TRP A 497 8.03 5.97 15.98
CA TRP A 497 8.56 5.60 14.67
C TRP A 497 10.03 5.20 14.75
N ILE A 498 10.37 4.08 14.12
CA ILE A 498 11.74 3.57 14.00
C ILE A 498 12.02 3.19 12.54
N ALA A 499 13.29 3.27 12.12
CA ALA A 499 13.70 2.76 10.82
C ALA A 499 14.05 1.27 10.90
N LYS A 500 13.77 0.54 9.83
CA LYS A 500 13.88 -0.92 9.73
C LYS A 500 14.49 -1.32 8.39
N MET A 501 15.47 -2.20 8.47
CA MET A 501 16.01 -2.98 7.37
C MET A 501 15.10 -4.21 7.13
N ASN A 502 14.60 -4.40 5.91
CA ASN A 502 13.87 -5.63 5.58
C ASN A 502 14.78 -6.84 5.37
N GLN A 503 16.09 -6.59 5.20
CA GLN A 503 17.14 -7.59 5.02
C GLN A 503 16.80 -8.55 3.88
N VAL A 504 16.29 -8.02 2.78
CA VAL A 504 16.07 -8.77 1.55
C VAL A 504 17.38 -8.87 0.78
N TYR A 505 18.18 -7.81 0.83
CA TYR A 505 19.53 -7.72 0.30
C TYR A 505 20.59 -7.75 1.41
N ARG A 506 21.85 -8.03 1.05
CA ARG A 506 22.99 -8.10 2.00
C ARG A 506 23.27 -6.81 2.76
N THR A 507 22.98 -5.67 2.14
CA THR A 507 23.10 -4.34 2.75
C THR A 507 22.09 -4.14 3.90
N GLY A 508 21.01 -4.92 3.93
CA GLY A 508 19.87 -4.73 4.85
C GLY A 508 18.64 -4.11 4.17
N ALA A 509 18.77 -3.57 2.97
CA ALA A 509 17.68 -2.99 2.19
C ALA A 509 16.58 -4.01 1.79
N PRO A 510 15.40 -3.54 1.35
CA PRO A 510 14.97 -2.13 1.31
C PRO A 510 14.62 -1.60 2.71
N ILE A 511 14.73 -0.27 2.87
CA ILE A 511 14.47 0.42 4.12
C ILE A 511 12.99 0.76 4.24
N GLN A 512 12.45 0.54 5.43
CA GLN A 512 11.07 0.83 5.75
C GLN A 512 11.03 1.43 7.16
N TRP A 513 10.03 2.26 7.43
CA TRP A 513 9.75 2.79 8.75
C TRP A 513 8.62 1.97 9.36
N ILE A 514 8.70 1.70 10.66
CA ILE A 514 7.68 0.96 11.40
C ILE A 514 7.20 1.83 12.55
N GLN A 515 5.88 1.88 12.70
CA GLN A 515 5.26 2.47 13.86
C GLN A 515 5.11 1.40 14.93
N LYS A 516 5.38 1.78 16.18
CA LYS A 516 4.94 1.07 17.37
C LYS A 516 3.95 1.96 18.12
N LYS A 517 3.04 1.37 18.89
CA LYS A 517 2.10 2.15 19.73
C LYS A 517 2.33 1.88 21.21
N VAL A 518 2.44 2.95 21.99
CA VAL A 518 2.53 2.90 23.45
C VAL A 518 1.14 2.65 24.01
N VAL A 519 0.86 1.39 24.37
CA VAL A 519 -0.46 0.90 24.80
C VAL A 519 -0.30 -0.27 25.77
N CYS A 520 -1.39 -0.68 26.41
CA CYS A 520 -1.47 -1.95 27.13
C CYS A 520 -1.38 -3.15 26.15
N PRO A 521 -1.06 -4.36 26.66
CA PRO A 521 -1.44 -5.59 26.00
C PRO A 521 -2.96 -5.61 25.81
N ASN A 522 -3.44 -6.24 24.74
CA ASN A 522 -4.86 -6.54 24.59
C ASN A 522 -5.31 -7.59 25.64
N CYS A 523 -5.55 -7.13 26.87
CA CYS A 523 -5.94 -7.97 28.00
C CYS A 523 -7.35 -8.56 27.83
N ALA A 524 -8.23 -7.85 27.11
CA ALA A 524 -9.61 -8.28 26.87
C ALA A 524 -9.69 -9.54 25.99
N ASP A 525 -8.78 -9.67 25.02
CA ASP A 525 -8.65 -10.87 24.18
C ASP A 525 -7.44 -11.74 24.57
N GLU A 526 -6.93 -11.58 25.80
CA GLU A 526 -5.86 -12.41 26.39
C GLU A 526 -4.63 -12.56 25.46
N SER A 527 -4.14 -11.47 24.86
CA SER A 527 -3.06 -11.52 23.86
C SER A 527 -1.79 -12.23 24.34
N TYR A 528 -1.54 -12.22 25.65
CA TYR A 528 -0.47 -12.97 26.33
C TYR A 528 -0.56 -14.50 26.19
N ASN A 529 -1.66 -15.05 25.65
CA ASN A 529 -1.84 -16.46 25.33
C ASN A 529 -1.62 -16.79 23.84
N ARG A 530 -1.59 -15.80 22.93
CA ARG A 530 -1.56 -16.01 21.47
C ARG A 530 -0.20 -16.49 20.92
N GLY A 531 0.86 -16.45 21.73
CA GLY A 531 2.22 -16.83 21.31
C GLY A 531 2.87 -15.78 20.39
N GLY A 532 3.95 -16.16 19.68
CA GLY A 532 4.59 -15.28 18.67
C GLY A 532 5.49 -14.17 19.22
N ARG A 533 5.55 -13.99 20.54
CA ARG A 533 6.46 -13.06 21.24
C ARG A 533 7.43 -13.84 22.15
N HIS A 534 8.49 -13.16 22.59
CA HIS A 534 9.43 -13.73 23.57
C HIS A 534 8.70 -14.18 24.84
N ARG A 535 9.12 -15.29 25.44
CA ARG A 535 8.44 -15.89 26.60
C ARG A 535 8.31 -14.90 27.77
N ASP A 536 9.36 -14.15 28.05
CA ASP A 536 9.36 -13.16 29.13
C ASP A 536 8.37 -12.03 28.88
N ARG A 537 8.21 -11.61 27.61
CA ARG A 537 7.20 -10.60 27.23
C ARG A 537 5.79 -11.11 27.46
N LEU A 538 5.49 -12.34 27.05
CA LEU A 538 4.18 -12.94 27.34
C LEU A 538 3.93 -13.12 28.84
N ALA A 539 4.98 -13.37 29.64
CA ALA A 539 4.87 -13.47 31.08
C ALA A 539 4.58 -12.10 31.74
N GLN A 540 5.23 -11.05 31.26
CA GLN A 540 4.98 -9.67 31.68
C GLN A 540 3.59 -9.19 31.25
N ASP A 541 3.21 -9.37 29.98
CA ASP A 541 1.87 -9.02 29.48
C ASP A 541 0.78 -9.70 30.35
N ARG A 542 0.97 -10.99 30.69
CA ARG A 542 0.07 -11.72 31.60
C ARG A 542 0.01 -11.09 32.99
N ASP A 543 1.16 -10.74 33.56
CA ASP A 543 1.23 -10.11 34.87
C ASP A 543 0.54 -8.73 34.88
N CYS A 544 0.77 -7.94 33.83
CA CYS A 544 0.15 -6.63 33.61
C CYS A 544 -1.38 -6.70 33.46
N CYS A 545 -1.90 -7.79 32.89
CA CYS A 545 -3.34 -8.00 32.75
C CYS A 545 -4.03 -8.59 33.99
N LEU A 546 -3.29 -9.26 34.88
CA LEU A 546 -3.91 -10.06 35.96
C LEU A 546 -3.57 -9.59 37.38
N ASN A 547 -2.46 -8.89 37.58
CA ASN A 547 -1.97 -8.56 38.92
C ASN A 547 -1.95 -7.04 39.16
N ASN A 548 -2.60 -6.62 40.26
CA ASN A 548 -2.70 -5.22 40.68
C ASN A 548 -3.29 -4.28 39.62
N VAL A 549 -4.22 -4.77 38.79
CA VAL A 549 -4.96 -3.95 37.82
C VAL A 549 -6.03 -3.15 38.57
N PRO A 550 -5.98 -1.81 38.58
CA PRO A 550 -7.01 -0.99 39.21
C PRO A 550 -8.38 -1.18 38.54
N GLU A 551 -9.46 -0.95 39.30
CA GLU A 551 -10.81 -0.98 38.74
C GLU A 551 -10.96 0.06 37.62
N GLY A 552 -11.47 -0.38 36.46
CA GLY A 552 -11.66 0.47 35.28
C GLY A 552 -10.42 0.63 34.38
N ALA A 553 -9.26 0.08 34.76
CA ALA A 553 -8.07 0.09 33.92
C ALA A 553 -8.06 -1.06 32.91
N GLN A 554 -7.45 -0.85 31.73
CA GLN A 554 -7.25 -1.90 30.70
C GLN A 554 -6.12 -2.87 31.09
N CYS A 555 -5.06 -2.35 31.72
CA CYS A 555 -3.96 -3.10 32.31
C CYS A 555 -3.44 -2.35 33.55
N ARG A 556 -2.46 -2.91 34.26
CA ARG A 556 -1.78 -2.17 35.34
C ARG A 556 -1.04 -0.95 34.75
N PRO A 557 -1.24 0.27 35.26
CA PRO A 557 -0.55 1.45 34.76
C PRO A 557 0.93 1.46 35.15
N ASP A 558 1.75 2.05 34.29
CA ASP A 558 3.14 2.38 34.59
C ASP A 558 3.25 3.80 35.16
N GLY A 559 4.23 4.04 36.03
CA GLY A 559 4.41 5.33 36.69
C GLY A 559 3.32 5.71 37.70
N MET A 560 3.34 6.97 38.15
CA MET A 560 2.42 7.50 39.16
C MET A 560 1.59 8.66 38.57
N GLY A 561 0.27 8.53 38.56
CA GLY A 561 -0.64 9.57 38.08
C GLY A 561 -2.09 9.34 38.51
N PRO A 562 -2.97 10.36 38.38
CA PRO A 562 -4.41 10.18 38.63
C PRO A 562 -5.05 9.28 37.56
N VAL A 563 -6.18 8.67 37.91
CA VAL A 563 -7.04 7.92 36.97
C VAL A 563 -7.38 8.81 35.77
N GLY A 564 -7.22 8.28 34.55
CA GLY A 564 -7.46 9.02 33.31
C GLY A 564 -6.28 9.86 32.80
N SER A 565 -5.16 9.91 33.53
CA SER A 565 -3.90 10.44 32.98
C SER A 565 -3.48 9.69 31.72
N LYS A 566 -2.61 10.26 30.87
CA LYS A 566 -2.04 9.59 29.69
C LYS A 566 -0.71 8.93 30.01
N ALA A 567 -0.40 7.78 29.40
CA ALA A 567 0.91 7.12 29.54
C ALA A 567 2.05 8.10 29.25
N LEU A 568 1.90 8.92 28.20
CA LEU A 568 2.84 9.98 27.83
C LEU A 568 3.27 10.90 28.98
N ASP A 569 2.38 11.16 29.93
CA ASP A 569 2.60 12.12 31.01
C ASP A 569 3.14 11.46 32.29
N ARG A 570 2.92 10.15 32.48
CA ARG A 570 3.23 9.42 33.73
C ARG A 570 4.34 8.38 33.59
N ASP A 571 4.45 7.77 32.41
CA ASP A 571 5.32 6.63 32.16
C ASP A 571 6.72 7.13 31.85
N ASP A 572 7.69 6.61 32.59
CA ASP A 572 9.09 6.94 32.40
C ASP A 572 9.75 6.04 31.35
N ASP A 573 9.02 5.10 30.73
CA ASP A 573 9.65 4.06 29.93
C ASP A 573 8.78 3.34 28.88
N PHE A 574 8.72 3.88 27.66
CA PHE A 574 7.96 3.27 26.56
C PHE A 574 8.55 1.97 26.02
N SER A 575 9.68 1.47 26.54
CA SER A 575 10.24 0.18 26.12
C SER A 575 9.89 -0.95 27.07
N ASP A 576 9.32 -0.71 28.25
CA ASP A 576 9.09 -1.76 29.23
C ASP A 576 7.93 -1.42 30.16
N GLY A 577 7.64 -2.29 31.12
CA GLY A 577 6.44 -2.15 31.94
C GLY A 577 5.20 -2.73 31.24
N CYS A 578 4.04 -2.23 31.64
CA CYS A 578 2.74 -2.65 31.15
C CYS A 578 2.20 -1.79 30.00
N GLU A 579 2.76 -0.60 29.78
CA GLU A 579 2.32 0.41 28.82
C GLU A 579 3.42 0.71 27.80
N TYR A 580 4.11 -0.32 27.30
CA TYR A 580 5.24 -0.15 26.39
C TYR A 580 4.82 0.01 24.91
N SER A 581 5.80 0.22 24.03
CA SER A 581 5.59 0.33 22.59
C SER A 581 5.36 -1.05 21.96
N HIS A 582 4.11 -1.40 21.71
CA HIS A 582 3.68 -2.65 21.07
C HIS A 582 3.89 -2.60 19.55
N PHE A 583 4.22 -3.79 19.00
CA PHE A 583 4.34 -4.08 17.57
C PHE A 583 3.46 -5.29 17.20
N ILE A 584 2.73 -5.23 16.07
CA ILE A 584 1.90 -6.33 15.56
C ILE A 584 2.61 -7.08 14.44
N PHE A 585 3.06 -8.29 14.73
CA PHE A 585 3.69 -9.14 13.72
C PHE A 585 2.70 -9.50 12.59
N GLY A 586 2.92 -8.93 11.41
CA GLY A 586 2.23 -9.30 10.17
C GLY A 586 1.29 -8.24 9.61
N VAL A 587 0.81 -7.30 10.45
CA VAL A 587 -0.15 -6.25 10.06
C VAL A 587 0.16 -4.88 10.69
N ASP A 588 1.39 -4.65 11.15
CA ASP A 588 1.74 -3.34 11.70
C ASP A 588 1.77 -2.22 10.67
N GLU A 589 1.65 -1.00 11.17
CA GLU A 589 1.67 0.23 10.39
C GLU A 589 3.12 0.57 10.03
N ALA A 590 3.33 0.78 8.75
CA ALA A 590 4.64 0.98 8.15
C ALA A 590 4.58 2.08 7.10
N ALA A 591 5.73 2.67 6.80
CA ALA A 591 5.85 3.73 5.81
C ALA A 591 7.16 3.58 5.04
N MET A 592 7.20 4.07 3.81
CA MET A 592 8.45 4.21 3.05
C MET A 592 9.15 5.51 3.44
N SER A 593 10.42 5.66 3.06
CA SER A 593 11.11 6.95 3.26
C SER A 593 10.41 8.07 2.48
N SER A 594 9.84 7.76 1.30
CA SER A 594 9.10 8.73 0.49
C SER A 594 7.84 9.24 1.19
N ASP A 595 7.22 8.40 2.04
CA ASP A 595 6.08 8.76 2.88
C ASP A 595 6.54 9.62 4.08
N MET A 596 7.52 9.12 4.84
CA MET A 596 8.00 9.78 6.06
C MET A 596 8.65 11.13 5.78
N GLY A 597 9.33 11.24 4.63
CA GLY A 597 10.00 12.45 4.19
C GLY A 597 9.07 13.64 3.98
N LEU A 598 7.76 13.40 3.76
CA LEU A 598 6.75 14.46 3.64
C LEU A 598 6.62 15.26 4.92
N ARG A 599 6.81 14.63 6.09
CA ARG A 599 6.68 15.29 7.40
C ARG A 599 7.99 15.43 8.14
N TYR A 600 8.92 14.50 7.96
CA TYR A 600 10.18 14.47 8.68
C TYR A 600 11.34 14.83 7.76
N ASN A 601 12.26 15.62 8.28
CA ASN A 601 13.46 16.03 7.56
C ASN A 601 14.61 15.09 7.90
N PHE A 602 15.11 14.41 6.87
CA PHE A 602 16.26 13.53 6.91
C PHE A 602 16.89 13.43 5.52
N ASP A 603 18.18 13.11 5.50
CA ASP A 603 18.92 12.82 4.28
C ASP A 603 18.88 11.33 3.97
N VAL A 604 19.05 10.97 2.70
CA VAL A 604 19.13 9.57 2.27
C VAL A 604 20.41 9.37 1.45
N ASP A 605 21.16 8.31 1.78
CA ASP A 605 22.35 7.93 1.02
C ASP A 605 21.99 7.21 -0.29
N ILE A 606 22.98 6.96 -1.15
CA ILE A 606 22.78 6.26 -2.44
C ILE A 606 22.34 4.80 -2.29
N ARG A 607 22.29 4.26 -1.07
CA ARG A 607 21.79 2.92 -0.74
C ARG A 607 20.41 2.98 -0.07
N GLY A 608 19.80 4.15 0.05
CA GLY A 608 18.47 4.33 0.59
C GLY A 608 18.40 4.42 2.12
N PHE A 609 19.54 4.53 2.82
CA PHE A 609 19.56 4.62 4.28
C PHE A 609 19.33 6.07 4.75
N PRO A 610 18.33 6.31 5.61
CA PRO A 610 18.07 7.63 6.16
C PRO A 610 19.11 8.00 7.21
N SER A 611 19.44 9.30 7.29
CA SER A 611 20.41 9.84 8.24
C SER A 611 20.10 11.30 8.57
N GLY A 612 20.90 11.90 9.46
CA GLY A 612 20.75 13.32 9.81
C GLY A 612 19.75 13.61 10.92
N CYS A 613 19.29 12.59 11.65
CA CYS A 613 18.46 12.80 12.83
C CYS A 613 18.74 11.84 14.00
N PRO A 614 18.42 12.26 15.25
CA PRO A 614 18.60 11.43 16.44
C PRO A 614 17.90 10.07 16.33
N GLY A 615 18.62 9.02 16.69
CA GLY A 615 18.16 7.63 16.60
C GLY A 615 18.48 6.94 15.27
N LEU A 616 19.15 7.61 14.34
CA LEU A 616 19.65 7.02 13.09
C LEU A 616 21.18 6.93 13.04
N GLU A 617 21.91 7.36 14.08
CA GLU A 617 23.37 7.39 14.10
C GLU A 617 24.00 6.02 13.89
N THR A 618 23.32 4.96 14.33
CA THR A 618 23.74 3.56 14.17
C THR A 618 22.98 2.82 13.08
N PHE A 619 22.13 3.52 12.32
CA PHE A 619 21.30 2.92 11.27
C PHE A 619 21.97 3.00 9.91
N TYR A 620 22.94 2.10 9.70
CA TYR A 620 23.69 1.95 8.45
C TYR A 620 23.75 0.46 8.06
N PRO A 621 24.17 0.11 6.82
CA PRO A 621 24.24 -1.27 6.38
C PRO A 621 24.93 -2.19 7.40
N SER A 622 24.13 -3.04 8.06
CA SER A 622 24.59 -3.84 9.19
C SER A 622 23.71 -5.07 9.43
N GLY A 623 24.11 -5.88 10.42
CA GLY A 623 23.27 -7.00 10.88
C GLY A 623 22.10 -6.56 11.77
N HIS A 624 22.12 -5.31 12.25
CA HIS A 624 21.09 -4.78 13.13
C HIS A 624 19.89 -4.33 12.29
N ARG A 625 18.75 -4.96 12.54
CA ARG A 625 17.56 -4.79 11.70
C ARG A 625 16.84 -3.46 11.93
N PHE A 626 16.96 -2.87 13.10
CA PHE A 626 16.16 -1.73 13.53
C PHE A 626 17.03 -0.61 14.07
N SER A 627 16.56 0.63 13.94
CA SER A 627 17.26 1.82 14.43
C SER A 627 17.21 1.96 15.95
N ASP A 628 16.24 1.31 16.61
CA ASP A 628 16.07 1.29 18.05
C ASP A 628 16.92 0.22 18.76
N VAL A 629 17.92 -0.35 18.09
CA VAL A 629 18.74 -1.44 18.67
C VAL A 629 19.36 -1.05 20.02
N THR A 630 19.65 0.22 20.27
CA THR A 630 20.12 0.70 21.58
C THR A 630 19.11 0.46 22.70
N CYS A 631 17.81 0.49 22.38
CA CYS A 631 16.74 0.22 23.34
C CYS A 631 16.44 -1.26 23.52
N GLY A 632 16.98 -2.16 22.70
CA GLY A 632 16.69 -3.58 22.85
C GLY A 632 16.48 -4.38 21.58
N ILE A 633 15.88 -5.55 21.75
CA ILE A 633 15.37 -6.42 20.66
C ILE A 633 13.93 -6.77 20.96
N ASP A 634 13.06 -6.68 19.95
CA ASP A 634 11.64 -7.03 20.03
C ASP A 634 10.92 -6.31 21.19
N GLY A 635 11.26 -5.04 21.36
CA GLY A 635 10.79 -4.18 22.44
C GLY A 635 11.48 -4.44 23.76
N ARG A 636 12.17 -5.59 24.02
CA ARG A 636 12.84 -5.90 25.30
C ARG A 636 14.13 -5.11 25.49
N PRO A 637 14.26 -4.33 26.59
CA PRO A 637 15.49 -3.67 26.95
C PRO A 637 16.69 -4.59 27.07
N TRP A 638 17.86 -4.07 26.73
CA TRP A 638 19.12 -4.70 27.09
C TRP A 638 19.36 -4.56 28.59
N PHE A 639 19.56 -5.69 29.26
CA PHE A 639 19.82 -5.74 30.70
C PHE A 639 21.26 -6.13 30.98
N VAL A 640 21.84 -5.55 32.03
CA VAL A 640 23.23 -5.81 32.47
C VAL A 640 23.42 -7.29 32.82
N ASP A 641 22.45 -7.90 33.51
CA ASP A 641 22.40 -9.33 33.74
C ASP A 641 21.15 -9.92 33.04
N PRO A 642 21.29 -10.47 31.82
CA PRO A 642 20.17 -11.04 31.07
C PRO A 642 19.67 -12.37 31.63
N SER A 643 20.34 -12.95 32.64
CA SER A 643 19.91 -14.20 33.30
C SER A 643 18.85 -13.99 34.38
N LEU A 644 18.69 -12.75 34.85
CA LEU A 644 17.65 -12.40 35.81
C LEU A 644 16.25 -12.48 35.16
N PRO A 645 15.23 -12.94 35.91
CA PRO A 645 13.83 -12.84 35.48
C PRO A 645 13.43 -11.38 35.19
N TRP A 646 12.49 -11.19 34.27
CA TRP A 646 12.00 -9.85 33.90
C TRP A 646 11.45 -9.03 35.08
N ASN A 647 10.98 -9.70 36.14
CA ASN A 647 10.41 -9.07 37.34
C ASN A 647 11.37 -9.03 38.55
N ASP A 648 12.66 -9.31 38.34
CA ASP A 648 13.66 -9.20 39.41
C ASP A 648 13.92 -7.73 39.77
N THR A 649 13.87 -7.39 41.06
CA THR A 649 14.08 -6.00 41.51
C THR A 649 15.50 -5.48 41.29
N ASN A 650 16.47 -6.35 40.99
CA ASN A 650 17.86 -5.99 40.71
C ASN A 650 18.15 -5.86 39.20
N ILE A 651 17.14 -6.05 38.34
CA ILE A 651 17.35 -5.95 36.90
C ILE A 651 17.65 -4.48 36.52
N GLU A 652 18.77 -4.26 35.85
CA GLU A 652 19.22 -2.92 35.42
C GLU A 652 19.46 -2.89 33.92
N ARG A 653 19.10 -1.79 33.27
CA ARG A 653 19.32 -1.58 31.83
C ARG A 653 20.76 -1.22 31.53
N VAL A 654 21.26 -1.69 30.39
CA VAL A 654 22.59 -1.30 29.87
C VAL A 654 22.65 0.20 29.60
N THR A 655 21.58 0.79 29.05
CA THR A 655 21.48 2.23 28.79
C THR A 655 20.12 2.75 29.27
N LYS A 656 20.11 3.79 30.12
CA LYS A 656 18.91 4.53 30.51
C LYS A 656 19.16 6.04 30.41
N ASN A 657 18.38 6.72 29.59
CA ASN A 657 18.34 8.17 29.41
C ASN A 657 17.01 8.59 28.77
N ALA A 658 16.74 9.90 28.69
CA ALA A 658 15.48 10.43 28.18
C ALA A 658 15.09 10.01 26.75
N TRP A 659 16.05 9.59 25.91
CA TRP A 659 15.76 9.08 24.57
C TRP A 659 15.42 7.58 24.60
N THR A 660 16.14 6.78 25.39
CA THR A 660 15.82 5.35 25.56
C THR A 660 14.51 5.14 26.32
N ASP A 661 14.20 6.03 27.26
CA ASP A 661 12.94 6.09 28.01
C ASP A 661 11.74 6.32 27.08
N LYS A 662 11.96 6.86 25.87
CA LYS A 662 10.94 7.04 24.83
C LYS A 662 10.93 5.95 23.76
N ALA A 663 11.59 4.82 24.02
CA ALA A 663 11.75 3.70 23.10
C ALA A 663 12.55 4.00 21.83
N CYS A 664 13.62 4.81 21.97
CA CYS A 664 14.59 5.09 20.92
C CYS A 664 13.96 5.51 19.57
N PRO A 665 13.05 6.50 19.56
CA PRO A 665 12.42 6.95 18.34
C PRO A 665 13.47 7.52 17.40
N ALA A 666 13.29 7.30 16.09
CA ALA A 666 13.98 8.06 15.07
C ALA A 666 13.38 9.48 15.04
N ASN A 667 13.94 10.35 15.86
CA ASN A 667 13.38 11.64 16.23
C ASN A 667 13.79 12.74 15.24
N CYS A 668 13.35 12.58 14.00
CA CYS A 668 13.66 13.52 12.93
C CYS A 668 12.98 14.87 13.10
N SER A 669 13.72 15.94 12.76
CA SER A 669 13.18 17.29 12.77
C SER A 669 12.04 17.42 11.75
N ARG A 670 11.17 18.39 11.94
CA ARG A 670 10.03 18.61 11.03
C ARG A 670 10.50 19.07 9.64
N GLN A 671 9.88 18.53 8.59
CA GLN A 671 10.12 18.91 7.20
C GLN A 671 9.65 20.34 6.95
N ASN A 672 10.62 21.22 6.67
CA ASN A 672 10.42 22.66 6.55
C ASN A 672 10.49 23.17 5.11
N TYR A 673 10.61 22.29 4.12
CA TYR A 673 10.55 22.68 2.73
C TYR A 673 9.18 23.29 2.38
N GLN A 674 9.21 24.51 1.87
CA GLN A 674 8.06 25.26 1.34
C GLN A 674 8.25 25.41 -0.17
N TYR A 675 7.27 24.95 -0.94
CA TYR A 675 7.32 25.03 -2.39
C TYR A 675 7.04 26.48 -2.85
N PRO A 676 7.69 26.97 -3.93
CA PRO A 676 7.46 28.33 -4.40
C PRO A 676 5.98 28.62 -4.69
N GLY A 677 5.48 29.73 -4.13
CA GLY A 677 4.07 30.12 -4.24
C GLY A 677 3.12 29.43 -3.26
N ASP A 678 3.62 28.50 -2.44
CA ASP A 678 2.85 27.86 -1.39
C ASP A 678 2.88 28.66 -0.08
N SER A 679 1.82 28.59 0.71
CA SER A 679 1.74 29.20 2.05
C SER A 679 2.19 28.26 3.17
N ARG A 680 2.37 26.98 2.87
CA ARG A 680 2.63 25.89 3.83
C ARG A 680 3.87 25.09 3.47
N THR A 681 4.53 24.52 4.47
CA THR A 681 5.57 23.51 4.25
C THR A 681 4.95 22.13 3.94
N LEU A 682 5.76 21.17 3.48
CA LEU A 682 5.28 19.79 3.32
C LEU A 682 4.68 19.22 4.60
N ALA A 683 5.33 19.42 5.74
CA ALA A 683 4.82 18.96 7.02
C ALA A 683 3.52 19.69 7.42
N ASP A 684 3.34 20.97 7.05
CA ASP A 684 2.09 21.70 7.34
C ASP A 684 0.91 21.09 6.57
N TRP A 685 1.13 20.60 5.34
CA TRP A 685 0.12 19.87 4.58
C TRP A 685 -0.21 18.51 5.20
N VAL A 686 0.82 17.75 5.60
CA VAL A 686 0.61 16.45 6.29
C VAL A 686 -0.18 16.64 7.58
N ASP A 687 0.22 17.60 8.42
CA ASP A 687 -0.45 17.88 9.68
C ASP A 687 -1.90 18.34 9.43
N LEU A 688 -2.15 19.19 8.43
CA LEU A 688 -3.50 19.61 8.04
C LEU A 688 -4.38 18.42 7.63
N TYR A 689 -3.88 17.53 6.76
CA TYR A 689 -4.64 16.37 6.31
C TYR A 689 -4.83 15.31 7.40
N ALA A 690 -3.90 15.22 8.35
CA ALA A 690 -4.06 14.38 9.54
C ALA A 690 -5.18 14.89 10.48
N ASP A 691 -5.36 16.21 10.56
CA ASP A 691 -6.38 16.86 11.41
C ASP A 691 -7.73 17.05 10.70
N ASP A 692 -7.76 17.14 9.37
CA ASP A 692 -8.97 17.40 8.59
C ASP A 692 -9.10 16.46 7.39
N GLN A 693 -9.85 15.38 7.61
CA GLN A 693 -10.16 14.38 6.59
C GLN A 693 -10.96 14.97 5.42
N ALA A 694 -11.90 15.87 5.69
CA ALA A 694 -12.74 16.46 4.65
C ALA A 694 -11.91 17.35 3.73
N ARG A 695 -10.96 18.09 4.31
CA ARG A 695 -9.99 18.89 3.56
C ARG A 695 -9.15 18.03 2.62
N TRP A 696 -8.59 16.92 3.10
CA TRP A 696 -7.84 16.01 2.24
C TRP A 696 -8.69 15.44 1.11
N ILE A 697 -9.88 14.89 1.42
CA ILE A 697 -10.77 14.30 0.40
C ILE A 697 -11.16 15.33 -0.67
N ASN A 698 -11.38 16.58 -0.30
CA ASN A 698 -11.71 17.65 -1.26
C ASN A 698 -10.59 17.95 -2.25
N GLU A 699 -9.34 17.88 -1.79
CA GLU A 699 -8.16 18.11 -2.62
C GLU A 699 -7.77 16.85 -3.41
N PHE A 700 -8.05 15.65 -2.89
CA PHE A 700 -7.69 14.39 -3.55
C PHE A 700 -8.36 14.21 -4.91
N PHE A 701 -9.64 14.54 -5.03
CA PHE A 701 -10.42 14.34 -6.26
C PHE A 701 -9.83 15.09 -7.47
N PRO A 702 -9.60 16.42 -7.41
CA PRO A 702 -9.00 17.15 -8.53
C PRO A 702 -7.55 16.71 -8.82
N VAL A 703 -6.79 16.31 -7.81
CA VAL A 703 -5.41 15.82 -8.01
C VAL A 703 -5.40 14.46 -8.70
N MET A 704 -6.31 13.55 -8.33
CA MET A 704 -6.52 12.28 -9.02
C MET A 704 -6.91 12.50 -10.49
N GLU A 705 -7.85 13.42 -10.75
CA GLU A 705 -8.25 13.80 -12.12
C GLU A 705 -7.07 14.39 -12.92
N LYS A 706 -6.24 15.22 -12.30
CA LYS A 706 -5.03 15.75 -12.93
C LYS A 706 -4.04 14.62 -13.26
N MET A 707 -3.84 13.66 -12.35
CA MET A 707 -2.97 12.50 -12.58
C MET A 707 -3.41 11.68 -13.79
N ILE A 708 -4.70 11.31 -13.85
CA ILE A 708 -5.24 10.47 -14.93
C ILE A 708 -5.37 11.22 -16.25
N ASN A 709 -5.18 12.54 -16.28
CA ASN A 709 -5.15 13.35 -17.50
C ASN A 709 -3.73 13.69 -17.95
N ASN A 710 -2.70 13.17 -17.28
CA ASN A 710 -1.32 13.52 -17.56
C ASN A 710 -0.92 13.18 -19.02
N GLY A 711 -0.25 14.12 -19.68
CA GLY A 711 0.16 14.02 -21.10
C GLY A 711 -0.94 14.29 -22.13
N TYR A 712 -2.10 14.76 -21.70
CA TYR A 712 -3.18 15.20 -22.59
C TYR A 712 -3.51 16.67 -22.35
N GLU A 713 -3.74 17.40 -23.44
CA GLU A 713 -4.32 18.74 -23.36
C GLU A 713 -5.82 18.64 -23.09
N ASP A 714 -6.42 19.69 -22.54
CA ASP A 714 -7.87 19.71 -22.28
C ASP A 714 -8.71 19.52 -23.56
N SER A 715 -8.17 19.84 -24.74
CA SER A 715 -8.81 19.61 -26.04
C SER A 715 -8.76 18.16 -26.52
N ASP A 716 -7.84 17.35 -25.99
CA ASP A 716 -7.69 15.95 -26.39
C ASP A 716 -8.72 15.03 -25.70
N LEU A 717 -9.26 15.49 -24.57
CA LEU A 717 -10.18 14.73 -23.74
C LEU A 717 -11.59 15.34 -23.75
N VAL A 718 -12.61 14.49 -23.82
CA VAL A 718 -14.02 14.87 -23.75
C VAL A 718 -14.61 14.43 -22.42
N ILE A 719 -15.37 15.32 -21.78
CA ILE A 719 -16.13 14.99 -20.57
C ILE A 719 -17.22 13.98 -20.95
N THR A 720 -17.05 12.74 -20.51
CA THR A 720 -18.00 11.64 -20.71
C THR A 720 -19.01 11.58 -19.58
N PHE A 721 -18.56 11.85 -18.36
CA PHE A 721 -19.42 11.93 -17.19
C PHE A 721 -19.04 13.17 -16.39
N ASN A 722 -20.03 14.05 -16.22
CA ASN A 722 -19.94 15.22 -15.37
C ASN A 722 -20.86 14.98 -14.17
N GLY A 723 -20.26 14.64 -13.04
CA GLY A 723 -21.04 14.39 -11.83
C GLY A 723 -21.69 15.64 -11.24
#